data_AF-A0A928DYD7-F1
#
_entry.id   AF-A0A928DYD7-F1
#
_cell.length_a   1.000
_cell.length_b   1.000
_cell.length_c   1.000
_cell.angle_alpha   90.00
_cell.angle_beta   90.00
_cell.angle_gamma   90.00
#
_symmetry.space_group_name_H-M   'P 1'
#
loop_
_entity.id
_entity.type
_entity.pdbx_description
1 polymer ?
#
loop_
_entity_poly.entity_id
_entity_poly.type
_entity_poly.pdbx_seq_one_letter_code
_entity_poly.pdbx_strand_id
1 'polypeptide(L)'
;MKKSVFCLLSFCVFALFASAGMVSAAETVSNAAPKTSSFEELVAEFQENGMPEEILFVTRKPSFDVHWYANIGYYADNSCRVPFPRNSGGAIWIFNVKTKACRKIFEDPEGNVRDPQIHYDGKKFIFSYLPKGKKHYSLFEMNLDGTGLRQITGIGEDAEFPIPPGVKPLETTEIRRSSKNLDGVQDYSPAGWDDYEPTYTPDDKIIFCSTRANRYVQCYYTQVGTLHKCELDGSNIQCISSNVEQDNTPWFLNDGRVAHMRWEYVDRHWGTYHSLWTVNPDGTKQMVLYGNFATWDCMLAPKPVPGRNDRIVCTFSPGHGRKEHQGNVVLLDTTLGPDDPKAVQYITKGGKYSDPWAFSVNHFLATAREKIILVTADGRSGTLFTLPAELQKAGFWIGEARPVMPRQREVVIPDQTDPSKAHGTLALVNIYHGRKMKDVKPGTIKAIKIYEVLPKPVNFSGGMDMISNEGTFSVTRLLGTVPVSEDGSAYFELPAKRSVLFCAMDENDHCVKRMHSFTSVMPGEVTACIGCHEERTETPSAEERDRLNRLLRTVPVKPEKIAGVPEIFVFPRDIQPILDRHCLKCHHHDREEGGFNISGDWNPLYTFGYMQMSWRKLFGDNRNRSMGNFAPYEIGTGSSRLLKLIEEGHEGVKMPEEEQKIIRNWLDAGANYSGVYAASGCGGLGYYIAHKNIQNDADWPETEPSRDAIRRRCDPCHCPTEAEKKIGNYSLVTEYKTVYWPPQKNRYVVHDMCEESGRYNRHEIWNLSYPEKSKVLRAPLSKEFGGLGKCEAASGQKVFADTNDPDYQLILKYIQRGRRYILEEDNRFSMLHPSPNNGPD
;
A
#
# COMPACT_ATOMS: atom_id res chain seq x y z
N MET A 1 11.98 26.00 -23.18
CA MET A 1 12.20 24.53 -23.28
C MET A 1 13.46 24.19 -22.50
N LYS A 2 13.46 23.10 -21.70
CA LYS A 2 14.39 22.78 -20.57
C LYS A 2 13.94 23.30 -19.19
N LYS A 3 12.88 22.72 -18.63
CA LYS A 3 12.55 22.67 -17.18
C LYS A 3 11.67 21.43 -16.90
N SER A 4 12.24 20.22 -16.93
CA SER A 4 11.49 18.99 -16.58
C SER A 4 12.33 17.83 -16.01
N VAL A 5 13.60 18.03 -15.65
CA VAL A 5 14.51 16.90 -15.30
C VAL A 5 14.88 16.83 -13.81
N PHE A 6 14.42 17.76 -12.97
CA PHE A 6 14.88 17.82 -11.57
C PHE A 6 14.11 16.93 -10.56
N CYS A 7 13.10 16.16 -10.98
CA CYS A 7 12.31 15.31 -10.06
C CYS A 7 12.73 13.83 -10.01
N LEU A 8 13.64 13.37 -10.90
CA LEU A 8 14.07 11.97 -10.97
C LEU A 8 15.26 11.63 -10.05
N LEU A 9 15.95 12.63 -9.51
CA LEU A 9 17.22 12.42 -8.80
C LEU A 9 17.09 12.01 -7.33
N SER A 10 15.92 12.14 -6.70
CA SER A 10 15.69 11.61 -5.35
C SER A 10 15.44 10.09 -5.31
N PHE A 11 15.17 9.46 -6.46
CA PHE A 11 14.96 8.00 -6.55
C PHE A 11 16.27 7.20 -6.70
N CYS A 12 17.38 7.82 -7.09
CA CYS A 12 18.62 7.10 -7.43
C CYS A 12 19.65 6.98 -6.29
N VAL A 13 19.53 7.75 -5.20
CA VAL A 13 20.60 7.81 -4.19
C VAL A 13 20.55 6.66 -3.17
N PHE A 14 19.44 5.89 -3.09
CA PHE A 14 19.37 4.70 -2.25
C PHE A 14 19.93 3.42 -2.90
N ALA A 15 20.28 3.45 -4.19
CA ALA A 15 20.91 2.31 -4.86
C ALA A 15 22.37 2.04 -4.39
N LEU A 16 22.95 2.90 -3.54
CA LEU A 16 24.38 2.84 -3.18
C LEU A 16 24.68 2.35 -1.75
N PHE A 17 23.70 2.06 -0.90
CA PHE A 17 23.95 1.55 0.47
C PHE A 17 23.25 0.23 0.83
N ALA A 18 22.51 -0.38 -0.09
CA ALA A 18 21.95 -1.74 0.06
C ALA A 18 22.78 -2.84 -0.62
N SER A 19 23.98 -2.51 -1.12
CA SER A 19 24.87 -3.45 -1.83
C SER A 19 26.05 -3.98 -0.98
N ALA A 20 26.18 -3.55 0.27
CA ALA A 20 27.23 -4.03 1.17
C ALA A 20 26.71 -5.14 2.08
N GLY A 21 26.49 -6.34 1.53
CA GLY A 21 26.01 -7.45 2.36
C GLY A 21 25.79 -8.80 1.72
N MET A 22 26.17 -9.06 0.46
CA MET A 22 26.26 -10.44 -0.07
C MET A 22 27.33 -10.49 -1.15
N VAL A 23 28.56 -10.82 -0.76
CA VAL A 23 29.63 -11.21 -1.69
C VAL A 23 30.13 -12.59 -1.28
N SER A 24 30.30 -13.42 -2.32
CA SER A 24 31.03 -14.68 -2.36
C SER A 24 30.25 -15.96 -2.07
N ALA A 25 29.57 -16.45 -3.11
CA ALA A 25 29.76 -17.83 -3.56
C ALA A 25 29.99 -17.79 -5.07
N ALA A 26 31.26 -17.71 -5.47
CA ALA A 26 31.67 -17.96 -6.85
C ALA A 26 31.74 -19.47 -7.04
N GLU A 27 30.77 -20.04 -7.75
CA GLU A 27 30.86 -21.40 -8.27
C GLU A 27 30.98 -21.36 -9.79
N THR A 28 31.85 -22.24 -10.24
CA THR A 28 32.43 -22.38 -11.57
C THR A 28 31.39 -22.59 -12.66
N VAL A 29 31.27 -21.60 -13.54
CA VAL A 29 30.62 -21.74 -14.85
C VAL A 29 31.56 -22.55 -15.75
N SER A 30 31.12 -23.68 -16.26
CA SER A 30 31.87 -24.44 -17.26
C SER A 30 32.09 -23.57 -18.51
N ASN A 31 33.35 -23.41 -18.92
CA ASN A 31 33.76 -22.76 -20.16
C ASN A 31 33.41 -23.63 -21.39
N ALA A 32 32.13 -23.83 -21.67
CA ALA A 32 31.67 -24.26 -22.98
C ALA A 32 31.26 -23.01 -23.77
N ALA A 33 31.88 -22.78 -24.92
CA ALA A 33 31.46 -21.73 -25.85
C ALA A 33 29.97 -21.91 -26.21
N PRO A 34 29.15 -20.85 -26.22
CA PRO A 34 27.74 -20.98 -26.58
C PRO A 34 27.64 -21.54 -27.99
N LYS A 35 26.95 -22.68 -28.15
CA LYS A 35 26.59 -23.21 -29.47
C LYS A 35 25.74 -22.15 -30.16
N THR A 36 26.27 -21.53 -31.21
CA THR A 36 25.52 -20.61 -32.07
C THR A 36 24.54 -21.44 -32.91
N SER A 37 23.36 -21.72 -32.37
CA SER A 37 22.25 -22.26 -33.15
C SER A 37 21.65 -21.15 -34.01
N SER A 38 21.23 -21.47 -35.24
CA SER A 38 20.44 -20.54 -36.06
C SER A 38 19.11 -20.20 -35.37
N PHE A 39 18.46 -19.10 -35.77
CA PHE A 39 17.15 -18.76 -35.20
C PHE A 39 16.09 -19.79 -35.62
N GLU A 40 16.21 -20.35 -36.82
CA GLU A 40 15.38 -21.44 -37.33
C GLU A 40 15.52 -22.70 -36.46
N GLU A 41 16.75 -23.07 -36.07
CA GLU A 41 16.99 -24.17 -35.13
C GLU A 41 16.35 -23.90 -33.77
N LEU A 42 16.44 -22.67 -33.25
CA LEU A 42 15.80 -22.30 -31.99
C LEU A 42 14.27 -22.44 -32.07
N VAL A 43 13.65 -22.00 -33.17
CA VAL A 43 12.20 -22.16 -33.37
C VAL A 43 11.82 -23.64 -33.45
N ALA A 44 12.57 -24.46 -34.19
CA ALA A 44 12.33 -25.89 -34.29
C ALA A 44 12.42 -26.58 -32.92
N GLU A 45 13.44 -26.26 -32.13
CA GLU A 45 13.62 -26.74 -30.76
C GLU A 45 12.41 -26.40 -29.87
N PHE A 46 11.89 -25.17 -29.95
CA PHE A 46 10.68 -24.79 -29.22
C PHE A 46 9.44 -25.57 -29.68
N GLN A 47 9.29 -25.80 -30.99
CA GLN A 47 8.17 -26.58 -31.54
C GLN A 47 8.22 -28.05 -31.09
N GLU A 48 9.41 -28.65 -31.05
CA GLU A 48 9.64 -29.99 -30.48
C GLU A 48 9.28 -30.07 -28.99
N ASN A 49 9.39 -28.94 -28.28
CA ASN A 49 9.05 -28.81 -26.86
C ASN A 49 7.61 -28.32 -26.62
N GLY A 50 6.74 -28.35 -27.63
CA GLY A 50 5.31 -28.10 -27.48
C GLY A 50 4.86 -26.65 -27.74
N MET A 51 5.71 -25.79 -28.31
CA MET A 51 5.26 -24.51 -28.84
C MET A 51 4.35 -24.73 -30.07
N PRO A 52 3.10 -24.20 -30.07
CA PRO A 52 2.19 -24.35 -31.19
C PRO A 52 2.60 -23.47 -32.38
N GLU A 53 1.97 -23.71 -33.53
CA GLU A 53 2.18 -22.89 -34.72
C GLU A 53 1.56 -21.49 -34.62
N GLU A 54 0.57 -21.28 -33.76
CA GLU A 54 -0.13 -19.99 -33.63
C GLU A 54 0.07 -19.37 -32.23
N ILE A 55 0.35 -18.08 -32.20
CA ILE A 55 0.45 -17.26 -30.99
C ILE A 55 -0.55 -16.13 -31.07
N LEU A 56 -1.47 -16.05 -30.10
CA LEU A 56 -2.39 -14.93 -29.93
C LEU A 56 -1.71 -13.83 -29.12
N PHE A 57 -1.94 -12.56 -29.44
CA PHE A 57 -1.48 -11.43 -28.64
C PHE A 57 -2.37 -10.21 -28.85
N VAL A 58 -2.29 -9.25 -27.93
CA VAL A 58 -2.96 -7.95 -28.08
C VAL A 58 -1.96 -6.85 -28.42
N THR A 59 -2.46 -5.82 -29.10
CA THR A 59 -1.74 -4.56 -29.26
C THR A 59 -2.53 -3.43 -28.62
N ARG A 60 -1.89 -2.71 -27.69
CA ARG A 60 -2.47 -1.52 -27.05
C ARG A 60 -1.37 -0.51 -26.72
N LYS A 61 -1.74 0.75 -26.48
CA LYS A 61 -0.81 1.74 -25.97
C LYS A 61 -0.60 1.53 -24.45
N PRO A 62 0.63 1.68 -23.95
CA PRO A 62 0.90 1.49 -22.52
C PRO A 62 0.31 2.62 -21.68
N SER A 63 0.11 2.34 -20.39
CA SER A 63 -0.37 3.29 -19.38
C SER A 63 0.56 4.50 -19.24
N PHE A 64 -0.02 5.63 -18.83
CA PHE A 64 0.71 6.87 -18.57
C PHE A 64 1.42 6.82 -17.23
N ASP A 65 0.78 6.20 -16.24
CA ASP A 65 1.36 6.02 -14.92
C ASP A 65 2.53 5.04 -14.98
N VAL A 66 3.53 5.29 -14.13
CA VAL A 66 4.73 4.47 -14.03
C VAL A 66 4.53 3.28 -13.10
N HIS A 67 3.55 3.35 -12.20
CA HIS A 67 3.21 2.28 -11.27
C HIS A 67 2.55 1.12 -12.02
N TRP A 68 2.91 -0.10 -11.62
CA TRP A 68 2.45 -1.33 -12.28
C TRP A 68 0.92 -1.55 -12.10
N TYR A 69 0.35 -1.16 -10.96
CA TYR A 69 -1.08 -1.28 -10.64
C TYR A 69 -1.93 -0.13 -11.18
N ALA A 70 -1.34 1.02 -11.49
CA ALA A 70 -2.03 2.18 -12.04
C ALA A 70 -2.17 2.01 -13.55
N ASN A 71 -2.91 0.99 -13.96
CA ASN A 71 -3.17 0.66 -15.37
C ASN A 71 -4.67 0.42 -15.66
N ILE A 72 -5.52 0.62 -14.64
CA ILE A 72 -6.96 0.41 -14.63
C ILE A 72 -7.63 1.43 -13.70
N GLY A 73 -8.95 1.57 -13.78
CA GLY A 73 -9.70 2.44 -12.88
C GLY A 73 -9.48 3.91 -13.11
N TYR A 74 -9.90 4.68 -12.12
CA TYR A 74 -9.84 6.13 -12.11
C TYR A 74 -9.01 6.61 -10.94
N TYR A 75 -8.44 7.79 -11.11
CA TYR A 75 -7.81 8.50 -10.02
C TYR A 75 -8.88 9.12 -9.10
N ALA A 76 -8.66 9.05 -7.79
CA ALA A 76 -9.57 9.55 -6.77
C ALA A 76 -9.83 11.05 -6.88
N ASP A 77 -8.87 11.84 -7.38
CA ASP A 77 -8.94 13.31 -7.46
C ASP A 77 -9.68 13.85 -8.68
N ASN A 78 -10.09 12.96 -9.61
CA ASN A 78 -10.80 13.35 -10.82
C ASN A 78 -11.48 12.15 -11.49
N SER A 79 -12.81 12.15 -11.46
CA SER A 79 -13.69 11.16 -12.11
C SER A 79 -13.51 10.98 -13.63
N CYS A 80 -12.84 11.89 -14.32
CA CYS A 80 -12.54 11.82 -15.75
C CYS A 80 -11.08 11.44 -16.04
N ARG A 81 -10.23 11.36 -15.02
CA ARG A 81 -8.80 11.09 -15.17
C ARG A 81 -8.52 9.61 -14.89
N VAL A 82 -8.00 8.95 -15.91
CA VAL A 82 -7.59 7.54 -15.87
C VAL A 82 -6.07 7.44 -15.99
N PRO A 83 -5.45 6.35 -15.50
CA PRO A 83 -4.00 6.16 -15.60
C PRO A 83 -3.55 5.57 -16.94
N PHE A 84 -4.48 5.25 -17.85
CA PHE A 84 -4.23 4.60 -19.13
C PHE A 84 -4.83 5.35 -20.33
N PRO A 85 -4.34 5.14 -21.56
CA PRO A 85 -4.83 5.83 -22.74
C PRO A 85 -6.21 5.31 -23.18
N ARG A 86 -7.26 6.13 -22.99
CA ARG A 86 -8.59 5.90 -23.57
C ARG A 86 -8.65 6.33 -25.04
N ASN A 87 -9.61 5.77 -25.78
CA ASN A 87 -9.83 6.05 -27.21
C ASN A 87 -8.54 5.92 -28.04
N SER A 88 -7.72 4.93 -27.69
CA SER A 88 -6.35 4.84 -28.19
C SER A 88 -6.14 3.70 -29.18
N GLY A 89 -7.15 2.84 -29.33
CA GLY A 89 -7.16 1.68 -30.20
C GLY A 89 -6.67 0.43 -29.49
N GLY A 90 -7.26 -0.70 -29.86
CA GLY A 90 -6.88 -2.01 -29.39
C GLY A 90 -7.19 -3.06 -30.46
N ALA A 91 -6.31 -4.04 -30.61
CA ALA A 91 -6.53 -5.14 -31.55
C ALA A 91 -6.00 -6.45 -30.99
N ILE A 92 -6.65 -7.55 -31.41
CA ILE A 92 -6.25 -8.92 -31.09
C ILE A 92 -5.78 -9.57 -32.38
N TRP A 93 -4.61 -10.21 -32.30
CA TRP A 93 -3.90 -10.77 -33.42
C TRP A 93 -3.57 -12.23 -33.18
N ILE A 94 -3.46 -12.99 -34.26
CA ILE A 94 -2.88 -14.32 -34.27
C ILE A 94 -1.74 -14.36 -35.27
N PHE A 95 -0.54 -14.68 -34.78
CA PHE A 95 0.67 -14.86 -35.58
C PHE A 95 0.95 -16.33 -35.80
N ASN A 96 1.12 -16.74 -37.05
CA ASN A 96 1.55 -18.08 -37.41
C ASN A 96 3.07 -18.14 -37.53
N VAL A 97 3.70 -18.94 -36.67
CA VAL A 97 5.15 -19.10 -36.53
C VAL A 97 5.81 -19.63 -37.81
N LYS A 98 5.12 -20.50 -38.54
CA LYS A 98 5.65 -21.20 -39.73
C LYS A 98 5.53 -20.34 -40.98
N THR A 99 4.36 -19.80 -41.26
CA THR A 99 4.10 -18.98 -42.46
C THR A 99 4.53 -17.53 -42.28
N LYS A 100 4.78 -17.10 -41.04
CA LYS A 100 5.01 -15.70 -40.63
C LYS A 100 3.82 -14.78 -40.92
N ALA A 101 2.66 -15.33 -41.26
CA ALA A 101 1.43 -14.56 -41.44
C ALA A 101 0.89 -14.06 -40.10
N CYS A 102 0.35 -12.85 -40.07
CA CYS A 102 -0.31 -12.28 -38.91
C CYS A 102 -1.71 -11.85 -39.32
N ARG A 103 -2.74 -12.35 -38.61
CA ARG A 103 -4.14 -12.02 -38.85
C ARG A 103 -4.70 -11.23 -37.68
N LYS A 104 -5.40 -10.14 -37.98
CA LYS A 104 -6.17 -9.38 -37.00
C LYS A 104 -7.55 -10.02 -36.90
N ILE A 105 -7.95 -10.47 -35.72
CA ILE A 105 -9.24 -11.16 -35.50
C ILE A 105 -10.27 -10.27 -34.84
N PHE A 106 -9.82 -9.21 -34.17
CA PHE A 106 -10.66 -8.22 -33.55
C PHE A 106 -9.94 -6.87 -33.55
N GLU A 107 -10.70 -5.79 -33.76
CA GLU A 107 -10.20 -4.42 -33.70
C GLU A 107 -11.30 -3.50 -33.20
N ASP A 108 -10.92 -2.63 -32.27
CA ASP A 108 -11.66 -1.41 -31.98
C ASP A 108 -10.66 -0.24 -32.03
N PRO A 109 -10.69 0.61 -33.08
CA PRO A 109 -9.78 1.73 -33.23
C PRO A 109 -9.90 2.79 -32.12
N GLU A 110 -10.99 2.77 -31.35
CA GLU A 110 -11.27 3.72 -30.27
C GLU A 110 -11.57 3.00 -28.93
N GLY A 111 -11.35 1.69 -28.86
CA GLY A 111 -11.46 0.88 -27.65
C GLY A 111 -10.11 0.60 -27.02
N ASN A 112 -10.10 -0.33 -26.05
CA ASN A 112 -8.88 -0.89 -25.46
C ASN A 112 -9.12 -2.37 -25.08
N VAL A 113 -8.24 -3.27 -25.54
CA VAL A 113 -8.34 -4.72 -25.30
C VAL A 113 -7.08 -5.22 -24.60
N ARG A 114 -7.23 -6.17 -23.68
CA ARG A 114 -6.11 -6.71 -22.90
C ARG A 114 -6.44 -8.07 -22.26
N ASP A 115 -5.40 -8.68 -21.71
CA ASP A 115 -5.47 -9.87 -20.86
C ASP A 115 -6.19 -11.11 -21.47
N PRO A 116 -5.97 -11.46 -22.75
CA PRO A 116 -6.59 -12.64 -23.33
C PRO A 116 -6.15 -13.93 -22.64
N GLN A 117 -7.10 -14.84 -22.46
CA GLN A 117 -6.88 -16.21 -22.00
C GLN A 117 -7.62 -17.22 -22.85
N ILE A 118 -6.87 -18.19 -23.35
CA ILE A 118 -7.39 -19.25 -24.20
C ILE A 118 -8.04 -20.32 -23.32
N HIS A 119 -9.26 -20.68 -23.71
CA HIS A 119 -10.06 -21.72 -23.08
C HIS A 119 -9.39 -23.09 -23.24
N TYR A 120 -9.69 -24.04 -22.35
CA TYR A 120 -9.02 -25.35 -22.30
C TYR A 120 -9.11 -26.15 -23.60
N ASP A 121 -10.20 -25.98 -24.38
CA ASP A 121 -10.39 -26.65 -25.67
C ASP A 121 -9.58 -26.04 -26.82
N GLY A 122 -8.95 -24.87 -26.61
CA GLY A 122 -8.18 -24.17 -27.62
C GLY A 122 -9.03 -23.63 -28.78
N LYS A 123 -10.33 -23.36 -28.58
CA LYS A 123 -11.24 -22.87 -29.65
C LYS A 123 -11.72 -21.44 -29.45
N LYS A 124 -11.81 -21.00 -28.20
CA LYS A 124 -12.28 -19.67 -27.79
C LYS A 124 -11.38 -19.09 -26.71
N PHE A 125 -11.58 -17.82 -26.41
CA PHE A 125 -10.81 -17.12 -25.39
C PHE A 125 -11.65 -16.01 -24.73
N ILE A 126 -11.32 -15.71 -23.47
CA ILE A 126 -11.87 -14.59 -22.70
C ILE A 126 -10.84 -13.47 -22.63
N PHE A 127 -11.26 -12.21 -22.56
CA PHE A 127 -10.37 -11.05 -22.49
C PHE A 127 -11.09 -9.86 -21.84
N SER A 128 -10.32 -8.88 -21.37
CA SER A 128 -10.84 -7.62 -20.84
C SER A 128 -10.95 -6.61 -21.98
N TYR A 129 -12.11 -5.96 -22.11
CA TYR A 129 -12.37 -5.01 -23.19
C TYR A 129 -13.11 -3.77 -22.66
N LEU A 130 -12.60 -2.61 -23.03
CA LEU A 130 -13.23 -1.31 -22.88
C LEU A 130 -13.66 -0.83 -24.28
N PRO A 131 -14.94 -1.00 -24.66
CA PRO A 131 -15.44 -0.52 -25.94
C PRO A 131 -15.41 1.00 -26.06
N LYS A 132 -15.33 1.51 -27.29
CA LYS A 132 -15.52 2.93 -27.58
C LYS A 132 -16.74 3.50 -26.84
N GLY A 133 -16.56 4.63 -26.16
CA GLY A 133 -17.63 5.35 -25.47
C GLY A 133 -17.98 4.79 -24.09
N LYS A 134 -17.58 3.57 -23.74
CA LYS A 134 -17.79 2.99 -22.41
C LYS A 134 -16.76 3.51 -21.41
N LYS A 135 -17.10 3.41 -20.12
CA LYS A 135 -16.27 3.93 -19.02
C LYS A 135 -15.41 2.87 -18.35
N HIS A 136 -15.86 1.62 -18.34
CA HIS A 136 -15.22 0.54 -17.59
C HIS A 136 -14.92 -0.66 -18.48
N TYR A 137 -13.86 -1.39 -18.12
CA TYR A 137 -13.58 -2.68 -18.72
C TYR A 137 -14.61 -3.71 -18.26
N SER A 138 -15.03 -4.55 -19.20
CA SER A 138 -15.80 -5.74 -18.90
C SER A 138 -15.15 -6.96 -19.56
N LEU A 139 -15.55 -8.14 -19.12
CA LEU A 139 -15.08 -9.38 -19.70
C LEU A 139 -15.88 -9.72 -20.96
N PHE A 140 -15.18 -10.13 -22.01
CA PHE A 140 -15.75 -10.59 -23.27
C PHE A 140 -15.16 -11.94 -23.66
N GLU A 141 -15.95 -12.76 -24.33
CA GLU A 141 -15.55 -14.04 -24.90
C GLU A 141 -15.70 -14.01 -26.42
N MET A 142 -14.79 -14.65 -27.15
CA MET A 142 -14.84 -14.75 -28.61
C MET A 142 -14.19 -16.06 -29.10
N ASN A 143 -14.61 -16.55 -30.26
CA ASN A 143 -13.95 -17.65 -30.96
C ASN A 143 -12.61 -17.20 -31.57
N LEU A 144 -11.67 -18.13 -31.73
CA LEU A 144 -10.35 -17.84 -32.33
C LEU A 144 -10.39 -17.46 -33.82
N ASP A 145 -11.52 -17.67 -34.49
CA ASP A 145 -11.77 -17.22 -35.86
C ASP A 145 -12.26 -15.76 -35.94
N GLY A 146 -12.49 -15.10 -34.80
CA GLY A 146 -12.99 -13.72 -34.71
C GLY A 146 -14.52 -13.61 -34.66
N THR A 147 -15.24 -14.72 -34.62
CA THR A 147 -16.72 -14.73 -34.52
C THR A 147 -17.21 -14.88 -33.09
N GLY A 148 -18.50 -14.63 -32.86
CA GLY A 148 -19.15 -14.96 -31.59
C GLY A 148 -18.76 -14.07 -30.41
N LEU A 149 -18.37 -12.81 -30.66
CA LEU A 149 -18.09 -11.85 -29.60
C LEU A 149 -19.30 -11.69 -28.65
N ARG A 150 -19.09 -11.97 -27.38
CA ARG A 150 -20.13 -11.94 -26.33
C ARG A 150 -19.59 -11.23 -25.09
N GLN A 151 -20.34 -10.24 -24.60
CA GLN A 151 -20.08 -9.62 -23.30
C GLN A 151 -20.50 -10.58 -22.17
N ILE A 152 -19.65 -10.73 -21.15
CA ILE A 152 -19.86 -11.62 -20.01
C ILE A 152 -20.24 -10.82 -18.77
N THR A 153 -19.48 -9.78 -18.42
CA THR A 153 -19.74 -8.93 -17.25
C THR A 153 -20.13 -7.51 -17.64
N GLY A 154 -20.59 -6.69 -16.69
CA GLY A 154 -20.99 -5.30 -16.94
C GLY A 154 -22.26 -5.13 -17.78
N ILE A 155 -23.04 -6.20 -17.97
CA ILE A 155 -24.31 -6.15 -18.74
C ILE A 155 -25.31 -5.25 -18.01
N GLY A 156 -25.74 -4.17 -18.66
CA GLY A 156 -26.67 -3.20 -18.07
C GLY A 156 -26.02 -2.19 -17.12
N GLU A 157 -24.71 -2.28 -16.88
CA GLU A 157 -23.92 -1.23 -16.18
C GLU A 157 -23.61 -0.03 -17.11
N ASP A 158 -24.20 -0.06 -18.32
CA ASP A 158 -24.11 0.92 -19.40
C ASP A 158 -24.96 2.18 -19.24
N ALA A 159 -25.70 2.30 -18.14
CA ALA A 159 -26.55 3.46 -17.91
C ALA A 159 -25.68 4.72 -17.72
N GLU A 160 -25.88 5.71 -18.59
CA GLU A 160 -25.48 7.08 -18.28
C GLU A 160 -26.13 7.45 -16.96
N PHE A 161 -25.35 7.49 -15.88
CA PHE A 161 -25.78 8.24 -14.71
C PHE A 161 -25.74 9.71 -15.11
N PRO A 162 -26.89 10.40 -15.16
CA PRO A 162 -26.89 11.81 -15.49
C PRO A 162 -26.06 12.53 -14.44
N ILE A 163 -25.04 13.25 -14.92
CA ILE A 163 -24.37 14.27 -14.12
C ILE A 163 -25.49 15.16 -13.55
N PRO A 164 -25.67 15.26 -12.22
CA PRO A 164 -26.75 16.05 -11.65
C PRO A 164 -26.73 17.47 -12.24
N PRO A 165 -27.88 18.07 -12.58
CA PRO A 165 -27.93 19.41 -13.16
C PRO A 165 -27.14 20.40 -12.29
N GLY A 166 -26.13 21.06 -12.88
CA GLY A 166 -25.24 22.00 -12.19
C GLY A 166 -23.83 21.46 -11.88
N VAL A 167 -23.59 20.16 -12.00
CA VAL A 167 -22.26 19.55 -11.79
C VAL A 167 -21.42 19.67 -13.07
N LYS A 168 -20.22 20.25 -12.97
CA LYS A 168 -19.24 20.32 -14.08
C LYS A 168 -18.09 19.33 -13.84
N PRO A 169 -17.65 18.56 -14.85
CA PRO A 169 -16.41 17.78 -14.77
C PRO A 169 -15.22 18.72 -14.54
N LEU A 170 -14.36 18.42 -13.56
CA LEU A 170 -13.19 19.23 -13.27
C LEU A 170 -12.15 19.10 -14.40
N GLU A 171 -11.82 20.20 -15.08
CA GLU A 171 -10.61 20.26 -15.91
C GLU A 171 -9.36 20.36 -15.02
N THR A 172 -8.27 19.73 -15.44
CA THR A 172 -7.01 19.54 -14.67
C THR A 172 -6.37 20.80 -14.05
N THR A 173 -6.78 21.99 -14.46
CA THR A 173 -6.32 23.28 -13.94
C THR A 173 -7.15 23.80 -12.77
N GLU A 174 -8.42 23.38 -12.62
CA GLU A 174 -9.34 23.84 -11.56
C GLU A 174 -9.09 23.14 -10.19
N ILE A 175 -8.55 21.92 -10.21
CA ILE A 175 -8.08 21.19 -9.01
C ILE A 175 -7.05 22.01 -8.24
N ARG A 176 -6.26 22.86 -8.93
CA ARG A 176 -5.21 23.66 -8.31
C ARG A 176 -5.71 24.86 -7.49
N ARG A 177 -7.00 25.21 -7.56
CA ARG A 177 -7.53 26.47 -7.00
C ARG A 177 -8.79 26.34 -6.17
N SER A 178 -9.44 25.19 -6.11
CA SER A 178 -10.80 25.08 -5.52
C SER A 178 -10.91 24.01 -4.42
N SER A 179 -10.19 24.20 -3.32
CA SER A 179 -10.65 23.66 -2.02
C SER A 179 -11.80 24.49 -1.44
N LYS A 180 -12.12 25.66 -2.03
CA LYS A 180 -13.03 26.65 -1.44
C LYS A 180 -14.50 26.58 -1.83
N ASN A 181 -14.89 25.79 -2.83
CA ASN A 181 -16.30 25.70 -3.27
C ASN A 181 -16.55 24.35 -3.96
N LEU A 182 -16.86 23.31 -3.19
CA LEU A 182 -17.37 22.03 -3.73
C LEU A 182 -18.89 21.90 -3.55
N ASP A 183 -19.60 23.00 -3.34
CA ASP A 183 -21.06 23.02 -3.42
C ASP A 183 -21.49 22.69 -4.85
N GLY A 184 -21.94 21.46 -5.07
CA GLY A 184 -22.44 20.98 -6.36
C GLY A 184 -21.40 20.28 -7.27
N VAL A 185 -20.27 19.80 -6.75
CA VAL A 185 -19.31 18.97 -7.51
C VAL A 185 -19.10 17.64 -6.79
N GLN A 186 -19.53 16.52 -7.40
CA GLN A 186 -19.26 15.18 -6.88
C GLN A 186 -17.99 14.62 -7.54
N ASP A 187 -16.96 14.40 -6.73
CA ASP A 187 -15.72 13.72 -7.12
C ASP A 187 -15.82 12.23 -6.75
N TYR A 188 -16.39 11.45 -7.67
CA TYR A 188 -16.40 9.98 -7.58
C TYR A 188 -16.16 9.39 -8.96
N SER A 189 -15.44 8.27 -9.03
CA SER A 189 -15.34 7.44 -10.24
C SER A 189 -16.73 7.25 -10.87
N PRO A 190 -16.84 7.25 -12.21
CA PRO A 190 -18.12 7.01 -12.86
C PRO A 190 -18.71 5.69 -12.37
N ALA A 191 -20.02 5.64 -12.18
CA ALA A 191 -20.70 4.43 -11.72
C ALA A 191 -20.35 3.22 -12.60
N GLY A 192 -20.21 2.05 -11.98
CA GLY A 192 -19.75 0.81 -12.62
C GLY A 192 -18.34 0.42 -12.16
N TRP A 193 -17.85 -0.69 -12.70
CA TRP A 193 -16.64 -1.36 -12.22
C TRP A 193 -15.81 -1.88 -13.39
N ASP A 194 -14.49 -1.86 -13.22
CA ASP A 194 -13.57 -2.49 -14.15
C ASP A 194 -13.40 -3.96 -13.77
N ASP A 195 -13.73 -4.87 -14.69
CA ASP A 195 -13.44 -6.28 -14.60
C ASP A 195 -12.32 -6.64 -15.60
N TYR A 196 -11.24 -7.25 -15.11
CA TYR A 196 -10.01 -7.44 -15.89
C TYR A 196 -9.18 -8.64 -15.42
N GLU A 197 -8.12 -8.98 -16.15
CA GLU A 197 -7.25 -10.14 -15.89
C GLU A 197 -8.02 -11.46 -15.64
N PRO A 198 -8.94 -11.86 -16.54
CA PRO A 198 -9.72 -13.08 -16.36
C PRO A 198 -8.85 -14.33 -16.49
N THR A 199 -9.33 -15.45 -15.94
CA THR A 199 -8.86 -16.81 -16.21
C THR A 199 -10.01 -17.80 -16.06
N TYR A 200 -10.03 -18.85 -16.89
CA TYR A 200 -11.01 -19.92 -16.77
C TYR A 200 -10.67 -20.85 -15.63
N THR A 201 -11.69 -21.39 -14.97
CA THR A 201 -11.52 -22.45 -13.98
C THR A 201 -11.63 -23.85 -14.63
N PRO A 202 -11.02 -24.89 -14.03
CA PRO A 202 -11.12 -26.25 -14.52
C PRO A 202 -12.55 -26.80 -14.58
N ASP A 203 -13.49 -26.21 -13.84
CA ASP A 203 -14.92 -26.56 -13.80
C ASP A 203 -15.82 -25.59 -14.58
N ASP A 204 -15.26 -24.89 -15.58
CA ASP A 204 -16.04 -24.03 -16.49
C ASP A 204 -16.76 -22.88 -15.78
N LYS A 205 -15.98 -22.12 -15.00
CA LYS A 205 -16.31 -20.81 -14.41
C LYS A 205 -15.21 -19.81 -14.76
N ILE A 206 -15.31 -18.57 -14.25
CA ILE A 206 -14.33 -17.50 -14.50
C ILE A 206 -13.87 -16.92 -13.17
N ILE A 207 -12.56 -16.72 -13.01
CA ILE A 207 -11.95 -15.91 -11.95
C ILE A 207 -11.30 -14.69 -12.59
N PHE A 208 -11.42 -13.52 -11.97
CA PHE A 208 -10.94 -12.25 -12.51
C PHE A 208 -10.68 -11.22 -11.40
N CYS A 209 -9.97 -10.15 -11.73
CA CYS A 209 -9.80 -8.98 -10.87
C CYS A 209 -10.94 -7.98 -11.11
N SER A 210 -11.49 -7.39 -10.05
CA SER A 210 -12.54 -6.37 -10.18
C SER A 210 -12.42 -5.23 -9.17
N THR A 211 -12.68 -4.00 -9.61
CA THR A 211 -12.74 -2.81 -8.74
C THR A 211 -14.06 -2.69 -7.95
N ARG A 212 -14.97 -3.66 -8.10
CA ARG A 212 -16.30 -3.74 -7.45
C ARG A 212 -16.29 -3.70 -5.92
N ALA A 213 -15.14 -3.96 -5.30
CA ALA A 213 -14.96 -3.80 -3.86
C ALA A 213 -15.04 -2.33 -3.40
N ASN A 214 -14.93 -1.36 -4.32
CA ASN A 214 -14.98 0.08 -4.10
C ASN A 214 -13.96 0.58 -3.06
N ARG A 215 -12.68 0.32 -3.34
CA ARG A 215 -11.54 0.62 -2.47
C ARG A 215 -10.43 1.29 -3.28
N TYR A 216 -9.57 2.03 -2.59
CA TYR A 216 -8.39 2.66 -3.15
C TYR A 216 -7.14 2.20 -2.42
N VAL A 217 -6.01 2.28 -3.13
CA VAL A 217 -4.69 1.98 -2.56
C VAL A 217 -4.48 2.82 -1.31
N GLN A 218 -4.03 2.21 -0.21
CA GLN A 218 -3.92 2.95 1.05
C GLN A 218 -2.91 4.10 0.98
N CYS A 219 -1.88 3.96 0.13
CA CYS A 219 -0.83 4.95 -0.13
C CYS A 219 -0.90 5.65 -1.51
N TYR A 220 -1.87 5.35 -2.37
CA TYR A 220 -1.97 5.94 -3.72
C TYR A 220 -3.42 6.19 -4.15
N TYR A 221 -3.61 6.94 -5.24
CA TYR A 221 -4.90 7.52 -5.60
C TYR A 221 -5.69 6.70 -6.63
N THR A 222 -5.31 5.45 -6.90
CA THR A 222 -6.01 4.55 -7.84
C THR A 222 -6.88 3.53 -7.14
N GLN A 223 -7.94 3.08 -7.82
CA GLN A 223 -8.81 2.01 -7.34
C GLN A 223 -8.06 0.67 -7.21
N VAL A 224 -8.53 -0.14 -6.28
CA VAL A 224 -8.04 -1.48 -5.97
C VAL A 224 -8.91 -2.52 -6.67
N GLY A 225 -8.28 -3.44 -7.40
CA GLY A 225 -8.93 -4.67 -7.85
C GLY A 225 -8.63 -5.84 -6.93
N THR A 226 -9.65 -6.64 -6.67
CA THR A 226 -9.56 -7.87 -5.86
C THR A 226 -10.13 -9.06 -6.63
N LEU A 227 -9.77 -10.28 -6.24
CA LEU A 227 -10.25 -11.49 -6.92
C LEU A 227 -11.76 -11.71 -6.73
N HIS A 228 -12.42 -11.97 -7.84
CA HIS A 228 -13.82 -12.35 -7.96
C HIS A 228 -13.98 -13.61 -8.80
N LYS A 229 -15.12 -14.27 -8.65
CA LYS A 229 -15.54 -15.43 -9.43
C LYS A 229 -16.96 -15.27 -9.94
N CYS A 230 -17.27 -15.81 -11.11
CA CYS A 230 -18.63 -15.92 -11.64
C CYS A 230 -18.82 -17.17 -12.50
N GLU A 231 -20.06 -17.47 -12.85
CA GLU A 231 -20.38 -18.49 -13.85
C GLU A 231 -19.96 -18.04 -15.27
N LEU A 232 -19.88 -18.96 -16.24
CA LEU A 232 -19.48 -18.64 -17.63
C LEU A 232 -20.39 -17.67 -18.38
N ASP A 233 -21.59 -17.42 -17.87
CA ASP A 233 -22.52 -16.41 -18.40
C ASP A 233 -22.40 -15.05 -17.68
N GLY A 234 -21.48 -14.93 -16.72
CA GLY A 234 -21.26 -13.74 -15.92
C GLY A 234 -22.21 -13.59 -14.73
N SER A 235 -23.11 -14.54 -14.50
CA SER A 235 -23.99 -14.54 -13.34
C SER A 235 -23.26 -14.94 -12.05
N ASN A 236 -23.88 -14.65 -10.90
CA ASN A 236 -23.36 -15.04 -9.57
C ASN A 236 -21.92 -14.56 -9.32
N ILE A 237 -21.65 -13.27 -9.56
CA ILE A 237 -20.37 -12.64 -9.22
C ILE A 237 -20.18 -12.64 -7.70
N GLN A 238 -19.08 -13.22 -7.24
CA GLN A 238 -18.72 -13.34 -5.83
C GLN A 238 -17.29 -12.86 -5.60
N CYS A 239 -17.10 -12.00 -4.60
CA CYS A 239 -15.78 -11.62 -4.12
C CYS A 239 -15.16 -12.78 -3.31
N ILE A 240 -13.96 -13.21 -3.69
CA ILE A 240 -13.22 -14.33 -3.07
C ILE A 240 -11.91 -13.88 -2.39
N SER A 241 -11.61 -12.58 -2.41
CA SER A 241 -10.47 -11.97 -1.72
C SER A 241 -10.92 -10.78 -0.89
N SER A 242 -10.50 -10.71 0.37
CA SER A 242 -10.78 -9.57 1.25
C SER A 242 -9.71 -8.47 1.17
N ASN A 243 -8.75 -8.56 0.24
CA ASN A 243 -7.58 -7.70 0.22
C ASN A 243 -7.93 -6.20 0.28
N VAL A 244 -7.17 -5.45 1.06
CA VAL A 244 -7.33 -4.01 1.22
C VAL A 244 -6.50 -3.23 0.19
N GLU A 245 -5.59 -3.91 -0.51
CA GLU A 245 -4.82 -3.44 -1.67
C GLU A 245 -5.11 -4.33 -2.90
N GLN A 246 -4.28 -4.28 -3.94
CA GLN A 246 -4.46 -5.03 -5.18
C GLN A 246 -4.13 -6.53 -5.12
N ASP A 247 -4.98 -7.31 -5.81
CA ASP A 247 -4.66 -8.62 -6.37
C ASP A 247 -4.50 -8.51 -7.90
N ASN A 248 -3.57 -9.27 -8.48
CA ASN A 248 -3.35 -9.27 -9.93
C ASN A 248 -2.93 -10.62 -10.51
N THR A 249 -3.22 -10.78 -11.80
CA THR A 249 -2.74 -11.85 -12.67
C THR A 249 -3.03 -13.27 -12.13
N PRO A 250 -4.29 -13.61 -11.82
CA PRO A 250 -4.64 -14.95 -11.35
C PRO A 250 -4.36 -16.02 -12.40
N TRP A 251 -3.86 -17.18 -11.96
CA TRP A 251 -3.62 -18.34 -12.81
C TRP A 251 -3.73 -19.65 -12.03
N PHE A 252 -4.26 -20.71 -12.66
CA PHE A 252 -4.37 -22.02 -12.03
C PHE A 252 -3.04 -22.77 -11.97
N LEU A 253 -2.67 -23.21 -10.77
CA LEU A 253 -1.62 -24.20 -10.57
C LEU A 253 -2.17 -25.59 -10.87
N ASN A 254 -1.28 -26.53 -11.20
CA ASN A 254 -1.66 -27.90 -11.55
C ASN A 254 -2.43 -28.63 -10.44
N ASP A 255 -2.27 -28.20 -9.18
CA ASP A 255 -2.98 -28.75 -8.02
C ASP A 255 -4.38 -28.15 -7.79
N GLY A 256 -4.84 -27.28 -8.70
CA GLY A 256 -6.17 -26.67 -8.66
C GLY A 256 -6.26 -25.36 -7.88
N ARG A 257 -5.19 -24.96 -7.16
CA ARG A 257 -5.15 -23.64 -6.50
C ARG A 257 -4.93 -22.54 -7.53
N VAL A 258 -5.38 -21.34 -7.20
CA VAL A 258 -5.15 -20.13 -8.00
C VAL A 258 -3.94 -19.39 -7.42
N ALA A 259 -2.86 -19.29 -8.20
CA ALA A 259 -1.75 -18.40 -7.88
C ALA A 259 -2.03 -16.99 -8.40
N HIS A 260 -1.67 -15.97 -7.62
CA HIS A 260 -1.79 -14.57 -8.01
C HIS A 260 -0.75 -13.72 -7.31
N MET A 261 -0.56 -12.49 -7.79
CA MET A 261 0.14 -11.46 -7.04
C MET A 261 -0.84 -10.87 -6.01
N ARG A 262 -0.39 -10.72 -4.77
CA ARG A 262 -1.10 -9.97 -3.73
C ARG A 262 -0.16 -8.90 -3.20
N TRP A 263 -0.58 -7.64 -3.32
CA TRP A 263 0.05 -6.54 -2.62
C TRP A 263 -0.56 -6.45 -1.22
N GLU A 264 0.27 -6.43 -0.18
CA GLU A 264 -0.18 -6.17 1.19
C GLU A 264 0.99 -5.73 2.07
N TYR A 265 0.83 -4.66 2.85
CA TYR A 265 1.91 -4.03 3.61
C TYR A 265 1.46 -3.54 4.99
N VAL A 266 0.67 -4.35 5.68
CA VAL A 266 0.14 -4.02 7.02
C VAL A 266 1.27 -3.67 7.98
N ASP A 267 1.38 -2.38 8.31
CA ASP A 267 2.46 -1.78 9.09
C ASP A 267 3.86 -2.22 8.66
N ARG A 268 4.10 -2.25 7.35
CA ARG A 268 5.40 -2.46 6.70
C ARG A 268 5.56 -1.47 5.55
N HIS A 269 6.77 -1.41 4.97
CA HIS A 269 7.04 -0.53 3.85
C HIS A 269 6.18 -0.87 2.62
N TRP A 270 5.37 0.09 2.16
CA TRP A 270 4.44 -0.07 1.03
C TRP A 270 5.10 -0.62 -0.24
N GLY A 271 6.35 -0.27 -0.51
CA GLY A 271 7.05 -0.60 -1.74
C GLY A 271 7.60 -2.03 -1.87
N THR A 272 7.61 -2.85 -0.81
CA THR A 272 8.45 -4.07 -0.76
C THR A 272 7.72 -5.41 -0.65
N TYR A 273 6.38 -5.41 -0.63
CA TYR A 273 5.60 -6.62 -0.35
C TYR A 273 4.59 -6.92 -1.46
N HIS A 274 5.13 -7.28 -2.63
CA HIS A 274 4.39 -7.59 -3.86
C HIS A 274 4.63 -9.04 -4.24
N SER A 275 4.01 -9.93 -3.47
CA SER A 275 4.42 -11.33 -3.38
C SER A 275 3.44 -12.24 -4.13
N LEU A 276 3.87 -13.46 -4.40
CA LEU A 276 2.98 -14.49 -4.93
C LEU A 276 2.24 -15.19 -3.81
N TRP A 277 0.94 -15.40 -4.00
CA TRP A 277 0.03 -16.08 -3.09
C TRP A 277 -0.78 -17.12 -3.83
N THR A 278 -1.37 -18.04 -3.07
CA THR A 278 -2.36 -19.01 -3.54
C THR A 278 -3.66 -18.85 -2.79
N VAL A 279 -4.76 -19.15 -3.46
CA VAL A 279 -6.11 -19.27 -2.89
C VAL A 279 -6.84 -20.42 -3.58
N ASN A 280 -7.78 -21.08 -2.90
CA ASN A 280 -8.69 -22.01 -3.57
C ASN A 280 -9.68 -21.25 -4.47
N PRO A 281 -10.27 -21.89 -5.49
CA PRO A 281 -11.24 -21.25 -6.38
C PRO A 281 -12.52 -20.73 -5.70
N ASP A 282 -12.75 -21.04 -4.43
CA ASP A 282 -13.87 -20.57 -3.61
C ASP A 282 -13.45 -19.46 -2.61
N GLY A 283 -12.19 -19.03 -2.62
CA GLY A 283 -11.65 -18.02 -1.70
C GLY A 283 -11.03 -18.57 -0.41
N THR A 284 -11.17 -19.87 -0.13
CA THR A 284 -10.61 -20.51 1.07
C THR A 284 -9.10 -20.74 0.96
N LYS A 285 -8.44 -21.04 2.09
CA LYS A 285 -7.03 -21.48 2.13
C LYS A 285 -6.05 -20.51 1.47
N GLN A 286 -6.23 -19.21 1.71
CA GLN A 286 -5.25 -18.20 1.29
C GLN A 286 -3.89 -18.43 1.94
N MET A 287 -2.84 -18.58 1.14
CA MET A 287 -1.48 -18.91 1.62
C MET A 287 -0.42 -18.22 0.77
N VAL A 288 0.67 -17.77 1.41
CA VAL A 288 1.84 -17.27 0.69
C VAL A 288 2.44 -18.38 -0.18
N LEU A 289 2.77 -18.05 -1.42
CA LEU A 289 3.49 -18.92 -2.32
C LEU A 289 4.98 -18.59 -2.32
N TYR A 290 5.33 -17.30 -2.50
CA TYR A 290 6.73 -16.84 -2.46
C TYR A 290 6.84 -15.32 -2.26
N GLY A 291 7.82 -14.87 -1.48
CA GLY A 291 8.34 -13.50 -1.47
C GLY A 291 7.84 -12.55 -0.37
N ASN A 292 7.07 -12.99 0.62
CA ASN A 292 6.45 -12.07 1.60
C ASN A 292 7.38 -11.63 2.76
N PHE A 293 8.64 -12.08 2.79
CA PHE A 293 9.58 -11.68 3.84
C PHE A 293 10.31 -10.36 3.56
N ALA A 294 10.92 -10.22 2.38
CA ALA A 294 11.47 -8.96 1.87
C ALA A 294 12.04 -9.17 0.46
N THR A 295 11.30 -8.76 -0.57
CA THR A 295 11.81 -8.69 -1.94
C THR A 295 11.52 -7.31 -2.50
N TRP A 296 12.53 -6.63 -2.99
CA TRP A 296 12.35 -5.32 -3.64
C TRP A 296 11.77 -5.45 -5.06
N ASP A 297 11.21 -6.60 -5.42
CA ASP A 297 10.64 -6.92 -6.73
C ASP A 297 9.13 -7.13 -6.59
N CYS A 298 8.37 -6.74 -7.62
CA CYS A 298 6.96 -7.05 -7.79
C CYS A 298 6.78 -8.30 -8.66
N MET A 299 6.20 -9.36 -8.08
CA MET A 299 6.10 -10.68 -8.69
C MET A 299 4.75 -10.86 -9.36
N LEU A 300 4.73 -11.02 -10.69
CA LEU A 300 3.51 -10.96 -11.50
C LEU A 300 3.41 -12.14 -12.47
N ALA A 301 2.20 -12.38 -12.97
CA ALA A 301 1.89 -13.33 -14.04
C ALA A 301 2.41 -14.77 -13.81
N PRO A 302 2.23 -15.36 -12.61
CA PRO A 302 2.67 -16.72 -12.33
C PRO A 302 1.95 -17.73 -13.24
N LYS A 303 2.67 -18.71 -13.80
CA LYS A 303 2.10 -19.83 -14.56
C LYS A 303 2.87 -21.12 -14.26
N PRO A 304 2.19 -22.26 -14.07
CA PRO A 304 2.87 -23.53 -13.89
C PRO A 304 3.65 -23.90 -15.16
N VAL A 305 4.79 -24.56 -14.97
CA VAL A 305 5.48 -25.21 -16.09
C VAL A 305 4.75 -26.51 -16.44
N PRO A 306 4.46 -26.78 -17.73
CA PRO A 306 3.78 -28.00 -18.13
C PRO A 306 4.45 -29.27 -17.56
N GLY A 307 3.64 -30.18 -17.01
CA GLY A 307 4.10 -31.45 -16.44
C GLY A 307 4.87 -31.34 -15.10
N ARG A 308 4.91 -30.17 -14.47
CA ARG A 308 5.64 -29.92 -13.21
C ARG A 308 4.76 -29.26 -12.16
N ASN A 309 4.67 -29.82 -10.96
CA ASN A 309 3.92 -29.24 -9.84
C ASN A 309 4.78 -28.35 -8.94
N ASP A 310 6.08 -28.31 -9.21
CA ASP A 310 7.11 -27.67 -8.39
C ASP A 310 7.81 -26.50 -9.10
N ARG A 311 7.33 -26.13 -10.29
CA ARG A 311 7.97 -25.11 -11.14
C ARG A 311 6.94 -24.14 -11.68
N ILE A 312 7.21 -22.85 -11.49
CA ILE A 312 6.39 -21.74 -11.96
C ILE A 312 7.25 -20.78 -12.74
N VAL A 313 6.79 -20.31 -13.90
CA VAL A 313 7.36 -19.15 -14.56
C VAL A 313 6.59 -17.90 -14.17
N CYS A 314 7.29 -16.81 -13.89
CA CYS A 314 6.69 -15.54 -13.49
C CYS A 314 7.57 -14.36 -13.93
N THR A 315 7.06 -13.15 -13.72
CA THR A 315 7.80 -11.91 -13.93
C THR A 315 8.20 -11.30 -12.60
N PHE A 316 9.49 -11.08 -12.37
CA PHE A 316 9.98 -10.26 -11.26
C PHE A 316 10.25 -8.86 -11.80
N SER A 317 9.31 -7.94 -11.58
CA SER A 317 9.39 -6.54 -11.96
C SER A 317 10.19 -5.76 -10.91
N PRO A 318 11.32 -5.13 -11.28
CA PRO A 318 12.25 -4.58 -10.29
C PRO A 318 11.70 -3.35 -9.58
N GLY A 319 12.04 -3.20 -8.31
CA GLY A 319 11.58 -2.08 -7.48
C GLY A 319 10.15 -2.24 -7.00
N HIS A 320 9.47 -1.12 -6.84
CA HIS A 320 8.03 -1.06 -6.61
C HIS A 320 7.22 -1.46 -7.87
N GLY A 321 7.75 -2.34 -8.73
CA GLY A 321 7.22 -2.69 -10.04
C GLY A 321 7.36 -1.57 -11.09
N ARG A 322 7.32 -1.98 -12.36
CA ARG A 322 7.35 -1.09 -13.53
C ARG A 322 6.04 -1.18 -14.29
N LYS A 323 5.68 -0.09 -14.97
CA LYS A 323 4.53 -0.04 -15.89
C LYS A 323 4.48 -1.25 -16.82
N GLU A 324 3.26 -1.69 -17.11
CA GLU A 324 2.99 -2.86 -17.97
C GLU A 324 3.69 -4.13 -17.50
N HIS A 325 3.86 -4.28 -16.18
CA HIS A 325 4.42 -5.48 -15.55
C HIS A 325 5.84 -5.82 -16.05
N GLN A 326 6.60 -4.85 -16.58
CA GLN A 326 7.92 -5.12 -17.16
C GLN A 326 8.92 -5.54 -16.09
N GLY A 327 9.58 -6.68 -16.31
CA GLY A 327 10.50 -7.29 -15.37
C GLY A 327 11.43 -8.31 -16.03
N ASN A 328 11.95 -9.19 -15.19
CA ASN A 328 12.74 -10.34 -15.62
C ASN A 328 11.83 -11.58 -15.61
N VAL A 329 11.93 -12.40 -16.65
CA VAL A 329 11.41 -13.77 -16.64
C VAL A 329 12.20 -14.58 -15.61
N VAL A 330 11.48 -15.20 -14.69
CA VAL A 330 12.00 -16.01 -13.59
C VAL A 330 11.35 -17.38 -13.61
N LEU A 331 12.16 -18.42 -13.42
CA LEU A 331 11.71 -19.76 -13.07
C LEU A 331 11.84 -19.92 -11.55
N LEU A 332 10.73 -20.28 -10.90
CA LEU A 332 10.62 -20.42 -9.46
C LEU A 332 10.45 -21.90 -9.08
N ASP A 333 11.26 -22.38 -8.14
CA ASP A 333 11.13 -23.69 -7.48
C ASP A 333 10.31 -23.56 -6.19
N THR A 334 9.09 -24.07 -6.19
CA THR A 334 8.18 -23.93 -5.04
C THR A 334 8.47 -24.92 -3.90
N THR A 335 9.39 -25.88 -4.09
CA THR A 335 9.70 -26.91 -3.07
C THR A 335 10.61 -26.41 -1.96
N LEU A 336 11.37 -25.34 -2.22
CA LEU A 336 12.28 -24.75 -1.24
C LEU A 336 11.58 -23.86 -0.20
N GLY A 337 10.29 -23.56 -0.42
CA GLY A 337 9.47 -22.73 0.45
C GLY A 337 9.42 -21.26 0.03
N PRO A 338 8.62 -20.45 0.74
CA PRO A 338 8.20 -19.14 0.25
C PRO A 338 9.28 -18.05 0.34
N ASP A 339 10.38 -18.28 1.04
CA ASP A 339 11.35 -17.22 1.35
C ASP A 339 12.81 -17.64 1.06
N ASP A 340 13.07 -18.81 0.44
CA ASP A 340 14.43 -19.24 0.09
C ASP A 340 14.86 -18.62 -1.26
N PRO A 341 15.86 -17.72 -1.30
CA PRO A 341 16.32 -17.10 -2.54
C PRO A 341 16.86 -18.12 -3.57
N LYS A 342 17.27 -19.32 -3.15
CA LYS A 342 17.67 -20.40 -4.07
C LYS A 342 16.52 -20.91 -4.93
N ALA A 343 15.27 -20.62 -4.56
CA ALA A 343 14.10 -20.93 -5.36
C ALA A 343 14.08 -20.16 -6.70
N VAL A 344 14.81 -19.06 -6.80
CA VAL A 344 14.70 -18.11 -7.91
C VAL A 344 15.82 -18.31 -8.91
N GLN A 345 15.46 -18.67 -10.14
CA GLN A 345 16.34 -18.67 -11.30
C GLN A 345 15.92 -17.56 -12.28
N TYR A 346 16.74 -16.52 -12.42
CA TYR A 346 16.55 -15.48 -13.43
C TYR A 346 16.92 -16.01 -14.82
N ILE A 347 15.91 -16.16 -15.69
CA ILE A 347 16.08 -16.58 -17.10
C ILE A 347 16.54 -15.41 -17.96
N THR A 348 16.08 -14.20 -17.63
CA THR A 348 16.43 -12.97 -18.36
C THR A 348 16.96 -11.89 -17.41
N LYS A 349 17.62 -10.88 -17.99
CA LYS A 349 18.13 -9.70 -17.26
C LYS A 349 17.72 -8.40 -17.96
N GLY A 350 17.64 -7.31 -17.19
CA GLY A 350 17.40 -5.95 -17.69
C GLY A 350 16.00 -5.40 -17.45
N GLY A 351 15.06 -6.21 -16.94
CA GLY A 351 13.77 -5.73 -16.44
C GLY A 351 12.84 -5.14 -17.52
N LYS A 352 12.82 -5.74 -18.72
CA LYS A 352 12.09 -5.22 -19.90
C LYS A 352 11.09 -6.22 -20.50
N TYR A 353 10.88 -7.35 -19.85
CA TYR A 353 10.06 -8.46 -20.35
C TYR A 353 8.78 -8.57 -19.53
N SER A 354 7.68 -8.96 -20.15
CA SER A 354 6.42 -9.24 -19.47
C SER A 354 5.77 -10.51 -20.01
N ASP A 355 4.71 -10.95 -19.35
CA ASP A 355 3.82 -12.02 -19.78
C ASP A 355 4.49 -13.34 -20.18
N PRO A 356 5.35 -13.92 -19.32
CA PRO A 356 6.06 -15.12 -19.68
C PRO A 356 5.12 -16.32 -19.81
N TRP A 357 5.54 -17.25 -20.66
CA TRP A 357 4.98 -18.57 -20.85
C TRP A 357 6.10 -19.60 -20.88
N ALA A 358 5.92 -20.76 -20.25
CA ALA A 358 6.89 -21.85 -20.30
C ALA A 358 6.32 -23.01 -21.12
N PHE A 359 7.12 -23.55 -22.04
CA PHE A 359 6.83 -24.81 -22.72
C PHE A 359 7.49 -25.99 -22.00
N SER A 360 8.65 -25.74 -21.40
CA SER A 360 9.32 -26.63 -20.44
C SER A 360 10.19 -25.79 -19.50
N VAL A 361 10.90 -26.43 -18.57
CA VAL A 361 11.86 -25.74 -17.67
C VAL A 361 13.01 -25.05 -18.40
N ASN A 362 13.19 -25.33 -19.69
CA ASN A 362 14.28 -24.78 -20.50
C ASN A 362 13.82 -23.82 -21.60
N HIS A 363 12.51 -23.67 -21.85
CA HIS A 363 11.99 -22.98 -23.04
C HIS A 363 10.88 -22.01 -22.65
N PHE A 364 11.12 -20.72 -22.87
CA PHE A 364 10.26 -19.64 -22.44
C PHE A 364 9.92 -18.69 -23.58
N LEU A 365 8.67 -18.26 -23.64
CA LEU A 365 8.19 -17.16 -24.46
C LEU A 365 7.88 -15.96 -23.57
N ALA A 366 8.18 -14.75 -24.03
CA ALA A 366 7.84 -13.52 -23.32
C ALA A 366 7.60 -12.38 -24.32
N THR A 367 7.01 -11.29 -23.84
CA THR A 367 6.88 -10.05 -24.60
C THR A 367 7.96 -9.06 -24.16
N ALA A 368 8.39 -8.20 -25.08
CA ALA A 368 9.37 -7.14 -24.84
C ALA A 368 8.95 -5.90 -25.64
N ARG A 369 7.97 -5.15 -25.12
CA ARG A 369 7.32 -4.02 -25.79
C ARG A 369 6.78 -4.41 -27.17
N GLU A 370 7.45 -4.05 -28.25
CA GLU A 370 6.99 -4.25 -29.61
C GLU A 370 7.34 -5.65 -30.17
N LYS A 371 7.86 -6.55 -29.33
CA LYS A 371 8.40 -7.85 -29.75
C LYS A 371 7.85 -9.02 -28.92
N ILE A 372 7.70 -10.16 -29.59
CA ILE A 372 7.58 -11.49 -28.94
C ILE A 372 8.94 -12.18 -29.08
N ILE A 373 9.44 -12.73 -28.00
CA ILE A 373 10.75 -13.37 -27.95
C ILE A 373 10.67 -14.80 -27.44
N LEU A 374 11.62 -15.61 -27.89
CA LEU A 374 11.94 -16.92 -27.34
C LEU A 374 13.23 -16.80 -26.55
N VAL A 375 13.28 -17.42 -25.38
CA VAL A 375 14.45 -17.45 -24.50
C VAL A 375 14.58 -18.83 -23.87
N THR A 376 15.78 -19.38 -23.85
CA THR A 376 16.09 -20.65 -23.18
C THR A 376 16.79 -20.43 -21.84
N ALA A 377 16.75 -21.44 -20.97
CA ALA A 377 17.40 -21.35 -19.65
C ALA A 377 18.93 -21.16 -19.71
N ASP A 378 19.57 -21.60 -20.80
CA ASP A 378 21.01 -21.41 -21.07
C ASP A 378 21.35 -20.01 -21.64
N GLY A 379 20.35 -19.14 -21.84
CA GLY A 379 20.52 -17.76 -22.26
C GLY A 379 20.47 -17.52 -23.77
N ARG A 380 20.24 -18.55 -24.60
CA ARG A 380 19.95 -18.31 -26.03
C ARG A 380 18.61 -17.59 -26.17
N SER A 381 18.52 -16.67 -27.12
CA SER A 381 17.29 -15.92 -27.35
C SER A 381 17.14 -15.48 -28.81
N GLY A 382 15.90 -15.28 -29.23
CA GLY A 382 15.56 -14.83 -30.59
C GLY A 382 14.23 -14.10 -30.63
N THR A 383 14.06 -13.21 -31.61
CA THR A 383 12.80 -12.47 -31.80
C THR A 383 11.89 -13.27 -32.72
N LEU A 384 10.77 -13.74 -32.18
CA LEU A 384 9.75 -14.49 -32.92
C LEU A 384 8.92 -13.59 -33.83
N PHE A 385 8.55 -12.43 -33.31
CA PHE A 385 7.72 -11.45 -34.01
C PHE A 385 8.08 -10.03 -33.56
N THR A 386 7.97 -9.07 -34.47
CA THR A 386 8.11 -7.63 -34.21
C THR A 386 6.92 -6.93 -34.82
N LEU A 387 6.30 -6.00 -34.09
CA LEU A 387 5.18 -5.22 -34.61
C LEU A 387 5.57 -4.47 -35.90
N PRO A 388 4.63 -4.28 -36.83
CA PRO A 388 4.81 -3.38 -37.96
C PRO A 388 5.28 -1.98 -37.53
N ALA A 389 6.13 -1.37 -38.35
CA ALA A 389 6.75 -0.09 -38.01
C ALA A 389 5.73 1.05 -37.81
N GLU A 390 4.54 1.01 -38.44
CA GLU A 390 3.52 2.03 -38.21
C GLU A 390 2.94 1.94 -36.79
N LEU A 391 2.69 0.72 -36.29
CA LEU A 391 2.17 0.52 -34.94
C LEU A 391 3.20 0.91 -33.88
N GLN A 392 4.48 0.60 -34.11
CA GLN A 392 5.56 1.05 -33.21
C GLN A 392 5.64 2.57 -33.14
N LYS A 393 5.61 3.26 -34.30
CA LYS A 393 5.62 4.73 -34.37
C LYS A 393 4.37 5.33 -33.72
N ALA A 394 3.23 4.65 -33.78
CA ALA A 394 1.99 5.05 -33.12
C ALA A 394 1.97 4.75 -31.59
N GLY A 395 3.02 4.09 -31.06
CA GLY A 395 3.21 3.85 -29.63
C GLY A 395 2.54 2.58 -29.09
N PHE A 396 2.18 1.63 -29.96
CA PHE A 396 1.59 0.35 -29.54
C PHE A 396 2.64 -0.63 -29.04
N TRP A 397 2.30 -1.33 -27.96
CA TRP A 397 3.05 -2.45 -27.39
C TRP A 397 2.27 -3.75 -27.57
N ILE A 398 2.99 -4.86 -27.56
CA ILE A 398 2.45 -6.21 -27.46
C ILE A 398 2.19 -6.51 -25.98
N GLY A 399 0.96 -6.89 -25.66
CA GLY A 399 0.57 -7.42 -24.35
C GLY A 399 0.25 -8.91 -24.43
N GLU A 400 0.54 -9.62 -23.35
CA GLU A 400 -0.09 -10.90 -23.01
C GLU A 400 -0.08 -11.95 -24.15
N ALA A 401 1.08 -12.23 -24.73
CA ALA A 401 1.20 -13.27 -25.76
C ALA A 401 0.83 -14.66 -25.20
N ARG A 402 -0.05 -15.38 -25.90
CA ARG A 402 -0.62 -16.68 -25.52
C ARG A 402 -0.46 -17.71 -26.64
N PRO A 403 0.17 -18.86 -26.37
CA PRO A 403 0.20 -19.96 -27.33
C PRO A 403 -1.20 -20.51 -27.59
N VAL A 404 -1.59 -20.61 -28.86
CA VAL A 404 -2.90 -21.13 -29.27
C VAL A 404 -2.85 -22.66 -29.29
N MET A 405 -3.28 -23.25 -28.18
CA MET A 405 -3.27 -24.70 -27.97
C MET A 405 -4.33 -25.13 -26.97
N PRO A 406 -4.85 -26.36 -27.07
CA PRO A 406 -5.60 -26.96 -25.98
C PRO A 406 -4.70 -27.15 -24.75
N ARG A 407 -5.30 -27.13 -23.56
CA ARG A 407 -4.60 -27.37 -22.29
C ARG A 407 -5.35 -28.40 -21.47
N GLN A 408 -4.61 -29.17 -20.69
CA GLN A 408 -5.22 -30.04 -19.69
C GLN A 408 -5.87 -29.18 -18.60
N ARG A 409 -7.04 -29.60 -18.14
CA ARG A 409 -7.71 -29.00 -16.98
C ARG A 409 -6.93 -29.41 -15.72
N GLU A 410 -6.69 -28.44 -14.85
CA GLU A 410 -6.10 -28.66 -13.55
C GLU A 410 -7.10 -29.38 -12.62
N VAL A 411 -6.67 -29.76 -11.42
CA VAL A 411 -7.55 -30.43 -10.44
C VAL A 411 -8.70 -29.49 -10.05
N VAL A 412 -9.93 -30.02 -10.02
CA VAL A 412 -11.10 -29.28 -9.50
C VAL A 412 -11.10 -29.40 -7.98
N ILE A 413 -10.94 -28.27 -7.29
CA ILE A 413 -11.13 -28.18 -5.84
C ILE A 413 -12.61 -27.91 -5.55
N PRO A 414 -13.32 -28.77 -4.79
CA PRO A 414 -14.70 -28.54 -4.41
C PRO A 414 -14.86 -27.28 -3.55
N ASP A 415 -16.02 -26.63 -3.65
CA ASP A 415 -16.39 -25.51 -2.79
C ASP A 415 -16.50 -25.98 -1.33
N GLN A 416 -15.78 -25.30 -0.43
CA GLN A 416 -15.70 -25.55 1.00
C GLN A 416 -16.44 -24.48 1.81
N THR A 417 -17.20 -23.62 1.15
CA THR A 417 -17.94 -22.54 1.81
C THR A 417 -19.36 -22.96 2.17
N ASP A 418 -19.87 -22.38 3.26
CA ASP A 418 -21.28 -22.41 3.65
C ASP A 418 -21.80 -20.96 3.67
N PRO A 419 -22.42 -20.49 2.58
CA PRO A 419 -22.93 -19.12 2.47
C PRO A 419 -23.96 -18.73 3.53
N SER A 420 -24.54 -19.69 4.26
CA SER A 420 -25.47 -19.41 5.37
C SER A 420 -24.76 -18.90 6.63
N LYS A 421 -23.43 -19.04 6.71
CA LYS A 421 -22.62 -18.63 7.86
C LYS A 421 -22.08 -17.21 7.68
N ALA A 422 -22.02 -16.46 8.78
CA ALA A 422 -21.38 -15.14 8.81
C ALA A 422 -19.89 -15.18 9.21
N HIS A 423 -19.38 -16.36 9.55
CA HIS A 423 -18.05 -16.57 10.10
C HIS A 423 -17.41 -17.85 9.55
N GLY A 424 -16.09 -17.92 9.64
CA GLY A 424 -15.32 -19.16 9.61
C GLY A 424 -14.70 -19.42 10.98
N THR A 425 -13.84 -20.43 11.07
CA THR A 425 -13.13 -20.79 12.31
C THR A 425 -11.65 -21.03 12.05
N LEU A 426 -10.81 -20.64 13.00
CA LEU A 426 -9.36 -20.81 12.95
C LEU A 426 -8.86 -21.56 14.18
N ALA A 427 -8.12 -22.65 13.96
CA ALA A 427 -7.38 -23.37 14.99
C ALA A 427 -5.89 -23.01 14.95
N LEU A 428 -5.37 -22.43 16.03
CA LEU A 428 -3.95 -22.25 16.27
C LEU A 428 -3.46 -23.41 17.15
N VAL A 429 -2.53 -24.21 16.63
CA VAL A 429 -2.07 -25.43 17.32
C VAL A 429 -1.06 -25.11 18.41
N ASN A 430 -0.03 -24.32 18.12
CA ASN A 430 1.02 -23.98 19.07
C ASN A 430 1.66 -22.62 18.75
N ILE A 431 1.26 -21.58 19.46
CA ILE A 431 1.80 -20.22 19.26
C ILE A 431 3.32 -20.10 19.51
N TYR A 432 3.91 -21.01 20.29
CA TYR A 432 5.35 -21.01 20.60
C TYR A 432 6.20 -21.67 19.51
N HIS A 433 5.57 -22.31 18.53
CA HIS A 433 6.25 -22.78 17.33
C HIS A 433 6.23 -21.66 16.28
N GLY A 434 7.38 -21.32 15.70
CA GLY A 434 7.49 -20.47 14.52
C GLY A 434 8.71 -19.55 14.56
N ARG A 435 8.80 -18.66 13.57
CA ARG A 435 9.92 -17.72 13.43
C ARG A 435 10.14 -16.93 14.71
N LYS A 436 11.35 -16.94 15.27
CA LYS A 436 11.72 -16.18 16.49
C LYS A 436 10.84 -16.47 17.73
N MET A 437 10.16 -17.62 17.80
CA MET A 437 9.33 -17.98 18.96
C MET A 437 10.01 -18.91 19.98
N LYS A 438 11.12 -19.56 19.59
CA LYS A 438 11.81 -20.59 20.39
C LYS A 438 12.16 -20.17 21.83
N ASP A 439 12.42 -18.88 22.05
CA ASP A 439 12.87 -18.34 23.34
C ASP A 439 11.70 -17.80 24.19
N VAL A 440 10.48 -17.78 23.65
CA VAL A 440 9.26 -17.44 24.40
C VAL A 440 8.83 -18.66 25.20
N LYS A 441 8.75 -18.52 26.52
CA LYS A 441 8.39 -19.62 27.40
C LYS A 441 6.91 -20.02 27.21
N PRO A 442 6.59 -21.32 27.15
CA PRO A 442 5.21 -21.78 27.24
C PRO A 442 4.48 -21.19 28.45
N GLY A 443 3.22 -20.83 28.27
CA GLY A 443 2.42 -20.09 29.24
C GLY A 443 2.62 -18.57 29.25
N THR A 444 3.62 -17.98 28.56
CA THR A 444 3.79 -16.51 28.50
C THR A 444 2.61 -15.81 27.82
N ILE A 445 2.22 -16.28 26.64
CA ILE A 445 1.10 -15.73 25.88
C ILE A 445 -0.22 -16.21 26.48
N LYS A 446 -1.06 -15.25 26.91
CA LYS A 446 -2.35 -15.50 27.57
C LYS A 446 -3.54 -15.32 26.63
N ALA A 447 -3.38 -14.48 25.62
CA ALA A 447 -4.47 -14.15 24.71
C ALA A 447 -3.97 -13.76 23.32
N ILE A 448 -4.87 -13.77 22.35
CA ILE A 448 -4.69 -13.18 21.02
C ILE A 448 -5.71 -12.06 20.86
N LYS A 449 -5.23 -10.84 20.63
CA LYS A 449 -6.08 -9.74 20.15
C LYS A 449 -6.24 -9.82 18.65
N ILE A 450 -7.46 -9.57 18.19
CA ILE A 450 -7.83 -9.65 16.78
C ILE A 450 -8.21 -8.25 16.29
N TYR A 451 -7.49 -7.77 15.28
CA TYR A 451 -7.77 -6.50 14.62
C TYR A 451 -8.20 -6.74 13.17
N GLU A 452 -9.22 -6.03 12.70
CA GLU A 452 -9.61 -5.94 11.29
C GLU A 452 -8.89 -4.75 10.65
N VAL A 453 -8.21 -4.96 9.53
CA VAL A 453 -7.66 -3.88 8.70
C VAL A 453 -8.77 -3.37 7.79
N LEU A 454 -9.14 -2.10 7.93
CA LEU A 454 -10.24 -1.52 7.16
C LEU A 454 -9.75 -1.06 5.77
N PRO A 455 -10.52 -1.33 4.71
CA PRO A 455 -10.20 -0.82 3.39
C PRO A 455 -10.43 0.68 3.30
N LYS A 456 -9.60 1.37 2.53
CA LYS A 456 -9.71 2.82 2.30
C LYS A 456 -10.69 3.10 1.15
N PRO A 457 -11.78 3.85 1.40
CA PRO A 457 -12.80 4.11 0.39
C PRO A 457 -12.36 5.15 -0.66
N VAL A 458 -11.38 6.00 -0.32
CA VAL A 458 -10.79 7.01 -1.22
C VAL A 458 -9.44 7.48 -0.66
N ASN A 459 -8.50 7.85 -1.52
CA ASN A 459 -7.20 8.40 -1.11
C ASN A 459 -6.71 9.47 -2.09
N PHE A 460 -6.31 10.63 -1.58
CA PHE A 460 -5.87 11.77 -2.41
C PHE A 460 -4.37 12.07 -2.29
N SER A 461 -3.64 11.28 -1.49
CA SER A 461 -2.21 11.47 -1.24
C SER A 461 -1.36 10.29 -1.71
N GLY A 462 -0.06 10.51 -1.82
CA GLY A 462 0.94 9.46 -1.98
C GLY A 462 1.50 8.91 -0.65
N GLY A 463 0.73 8.93 0.44
CA GLY A 463 1.20 8.65 1.81
C GLY A 463 0.09 8.31 2.81
N MET A 464 0.38 8.40 4.11
CA MET A 464 -0.49 8.02 5.25
C MET A 464 -1.59 9.06 5.58
N ASP A 465 -2.03 9.84 4.60
CA ASP A 465 -2.85 11.07 4.75
C ASP A 465 -3.79 11.12 5.97
N MET A 466 -3.46 11.96 6.96
CA MET A 466 -4.21 12.20 8.20
C MET A 466 -4.50 10.96 9.05
N ILE A 467 -4.06 9.77 8.64
CA ILE A 467 -4.15 8.52 9.38
C ILE A 467 -3.02 8.42 10.38
N SER A 468 -1.78 8.69 9.97
CA SER A 468 -0.64 8.68 10.87
C SER A 468 0.54 9.49 10.32
N ASN A 469 1.55 9.72 11.15
CA ASN A 469 2.81 10.35 10.75
C ASN A 469 3.91 9.29 10.62
N GLU A 470 4.22 8.90 9.38
CA GLU A 470 5.11 7.80 8.98
C GLU A 470 4.74 6.41 9.54
N GLY A 471 3.60 6.26 10.21
CA GLY A 471 3.17 5.04 10.88
C GLY A 471 2.33 4.15 9.96
N THR A 472 1.16 3.75 10.46
CA THR A 472 0.20 2.94 9.70
C THR A 472 -0.47 3.71 8.56
N PHE A 473 -0.76 3.00 7.46
CA PHE A 473 -1.57 3.53 6.34
C PHE A 473 -3.06 3.27 6.51
N SER A 474 -3.43 2.38 7.44
CA SER A 474 -4.78 1.87 7.54
C SER A 474 -5.41 2.17 8.88
N VAL A 475 -6.73 2.33 8.88
CA VAL A 475 -7.50 2.29 10.13
C VAL A 475 -7.70 0.82 10.49
N THR A 476 -7.47 0.48 11.74
CA THR A 476 -7.77 -0.86 12.27
C THR A 476 -8.95 -0.82 13.24
N ARG A 477 -9.75 -1.88 13.24
CA ARG A 477 -10.84 -2.09 14.18
C ARG A 477 -10.52 -3.27 15.11
N LEU A 478 -10.53 -3.05 16.41
CA LEU A 478 -10.43 -4.11 17.40
C LEU A 478 -11.72 -4.94 17.41
N LEU A 479 -11.63 -6.23 17.09
CA LEU A 479 -12.77 -7.16 17.13
C LEU A 479 -12.94 -7.79 18.50
N GLY A 480 -11.85 -7.98 19.24
CA GLY A 480 -11.87 -8.56 20.57
C GLY A 480 -10.61 -9.36 20.89
N THR A 481 -10.70 -10.11 21.97
CA THR A 481 -9.64 -11.00 22.46
C THR A 481 -10.11 -12.44 22.54
N VAL A 482 -9.20 -13.40 22.33
CA VAL A 482 -9.44 -14.83 22.53
C VAL A 482 -8.37 -15.42 23.46
N PRO A 483 -8.74 -16.27 24.43
CA PRO A 483 -7.78 -16.88 25.33
C PRO A 483 -6.87 -17.87 24.60
N VAL A 484 -5.64 -17.98 25.08
CA VAL A 484 -4.66 -19.00 24.66
C VAL A 484 -4.47 -19.98 25.82
N SER A 485 -4.59 -21.26 25.52
CA SER A 485 -4.38 -22.34 26.49
C SER A 485 -2.91 -22.40 26.92
N GLU A 486 -2.61 -23.00 28.08
CA GLU A 486 -1.23 -23.11 28.59
C GLU A 486 -0.25 -23.79 27.61
N ASP A 487 -0.76 -24.72 26.81
CA ASP A 487 0.00 -25.41 25.77
C ASP A 487 0.26 -24.56 24.51
N GLY A 488 -0.29 -23.34 24.44
CA GLY A 488 -0.14 -22.39 23.34
C GLY A 488 -1.22 -22.50 22.26
N SER A 489 -2.27 -23.28 22.47
CA SER A 489 -3.35 -23.48 21.49
C SER A 489 -4.53 -22.52 21.67
N ALA A 490 -5.24 -22.24 20.57
CA ALA A 490 -6.50 -21.50 20.56
C ALA A 490 -7.41 -21.97 19.41
N TYR A 491 -8.73 -21.97 19.60
CA TYR A 491 -9.71 -22.28 18.55
C TYR A 491 -10.88 -21.29 18.60
N PHE A 492 -11.07 -20.50 17.55
CA PHE A 492 -11.98 -19.35 17.59
C PHE A 492 -12.66 -19.02 16.26
N GLU A 493 -13.76 -18.27 16.34
CA GLU A 493 -14.50 -17.74 15.20
C GLU A 493 -13.85 -16.47 14.63
N LEU A 494 -13.92 -16.31 13.31
CA LEU A 494 -13.51 -15.10 12.60
C LEU A 494 -14.61 -14.64 11.65
N PRO A 495 -14.90 -13.33 11.57
CA PRO A 495 -15.90 -12.84 10.63
C PRO A 495 -15.46 -13.11 9.20
N ALA A 496 -16.37 -13.66 8.40
CA ALA A 496 -16.06 -14.05 7.03
C ALA A 496 -15.82 -12.82 6.13
N LYS A 497 -14.93 -12.97 5.14
CA LYS A 497 -14.59 -11.94 4.14
C LYS A 497 -14.05 -10.64 4.75
N ARG A 498 -13.41 -10.72 5.92
CA ARG A 498 -12.71 -9.61 6.58
C ARG A 498 -11.22 -9.89 6.65
N SER A 499 -10.42 -8.83 6.49
CA SER A 499 -8.96 -8.89 6.61
C SER A 499 -8.56 -8.70 8.07
N VAL A 500 -8.14 -9.77 8.73
CA VAL A 500 -7.83 -9.78 10.16
C VAL A 500 -6.35 -10.09 10.43
N LEU A 501 -5.81 -9.49 11.49
CA LEU A 501 -4.46 -9.74 12.00
C LEU A 501 -4.51 -10.09 13.49
N PHE A 502 -3.42 -10.69 13.98
CA PHE A 502 -3.31 -11.18 15.35
C PHE A 502 -2.16 -10.51 16.09
N CYS A 503 -2.42 -10.15 17.35
CA CYS A 503 -1.39 -9.77 18.33
C CYS A 503 -1.40 -10.77 19.48
N ALA A 504 -0.28 -11.46 19.70
CA ALA A 504 -0.06 -12.33 20.84
C ALA A 504 0.24 -11.49 22.08
N MET A 505 -0.53 -11.67 23.15
CA MET A 505 -0.49 -10.85 24.36
C MET A 505 -0.01 -11.65 25.56
N ASP A 506 0.81 -11.06 26.42
CA ASP A 506 1.18 -11.66 27.70
C ASP A 506 0.17 -11.34 28.83
N GLU A 507 0.54 -11.68 30.06
CA GLU A 507 -0.30 -11.47 31.25
C GLU A 507 -0.56 -10.00 31.60
N ASN A 508 0.29 -9.07 31.13
CA ASN A 508 0.15 -7.63 31.33
C ASN A 508 -0.49 -6.95 30.12
N ASP A 509 -1.01 -7.74 29.17
CA ASP A 509 -1.58 -7.25 27.93
C ASP A 509 -0.56 -6.48 27.07
N HIS A 510 0.71 -6.91 27.12
CA HIS A 510 1.77 -6.42 26.25
C HIS A 510 1.92 -7.32 25.02
N CYS A 511 2.11 -6.70 23.87
CA CYS A 511 2.30 -7.36 22.59
C CYS A 511 3.64 -8.10 22.61
N VAL A 512 3.56 -9.41 22.79
CA VAL A 512 4.68 -10.33 22.62
C VAL A 512 5.02 -10.36 21.14
N LYS A 513 4.05 -10.56 20.25
CA LYS A 513 4.31 -10.60 18.81
C LYS A 513 3.09 -10.22 17.99
N ARG A 514 3.33 -9.54 16.88
CA ARG A 514 2.28 -9.03 15.99
C ARG A 514 2.42 -9.59 14.58
N MET A 515 1.30 -9.97 13.99
CA MET A 515 1.21 -10.29 12.57
C MET A 515 1.29 -9.00 11.74
N HIS A 516 2.32 -8.88 10.89
CA HIS A 516 2.49 -7.78 9.94
C HIS A 516 1.97 -8.16 8.56
N SER A 517 0.79 -8.76 8.53
CA SER A 517 0.05 -9.19 7.35
C SER A 517 -1.41 -9.31 7.79
N PHE A 518 -2.26 -9.81 6.91
CA PHE A 518 -3.61 -10.20 7.30
C PHE A 518 -3.98 -11.55 6.71
N THR A 519 -4.87 -12.25 7.40
CA THR A 519 -5.56 -13.44 6.91
C THR A 519 -7.05 -13.17 6.83
N SER A 520 -7.81 -14.11 6.27
CA SER A 520 -9.26 -14.05 6.18
C SER A 520 -9.82 -15.46 6.12
N VAL A 521 -11.13 -15.56 6.37
CA VAL A 521 -11.87 -16.82 6.22
C VAL A 521 -13.09 -16.58 5.32
N MET A 522 -13.47 -17.58 4.54
CA MET A 522 -14.74 -17.59 3.83
C MET A 522 -15.88 -18.08 4.77
N PRO A 523 -17.15 -17.82 4.42
CA PRO A 523 -18.30 -18.35 5.15
C PRO A 523 -18.19 -19.85 5.39
N GLY A 524 -18.25 -20.30 6.65
CA GLY A 524 -18.18 -21.71 7.01
C GLY A 524 -16.79 -22.35 6.93
N GLU A 525 -15.75 -21.62 6.50
CA GLU A 525 -14.41 -22.17 6.38
C GLU A 525 -13.86 -22.63 7.74
N VAL A 526 -13.24 -23.81 7.76
CA VAL A 526 -12.43 -24.28 8.89
C VAL A 526 -10.97 -24.27 8.46
N THR A 527 -10.15 -23.46 9.10
CA THR A 527 -8.72 -23.32 8.80
C THR A 527 -7.86 -23.49 10.04
N ALA A 528 -6.56 -23.72 9.85
CA ALA A 528 -5.62 -23.91 10.93
C ALA A 528 -4.23 -23.38 10.58
N CYS A 529 -3.50 -22.92 11.60
CA CYS A 529 -2.07 -22.68 11.56
C CYS A 529 -1.38 -23.50 12.64
N ILE A 530 -0.20 -24.03 12.32
CA ILE A 530 0.56 -24.84 13.28
C ILE A 530 1.17 -23.92 14.32
N GLY A 531 1.73 -22.78 13.88
CA GLY A 531 2.40 -21.84 14.77
C GLY A 531 2.41 -20.40 14.27
N CYS A 532 3.14 -19.55 14.98
CA CYS A 532 3.27 -18.13 14.67
C CYS A 532 4.32 -17.90 13.58
N HIS A 533 3.91 -18.04 12.31
CA HIS A 533 4.79 -18.04 11.13
C HIS A 533 5.80 -19.20 11.18
N GLU A 534 5.30 -20.42 11.32
CA GLU A 534 6.04 -21.66 11.10
C GLU A 534 6.57 -21.76 9.66
N GLU A 535 7.64 -22.53 9.44
CA GLU A 535 8.15 -22.76 8.09
C GLU A 535 7.16 -23.63 7.31
N ARG A 536 6.77 -23.17 6.12
CA ARG A 536 5.69 -23.79 5.34
C ARG A 536 6.08 -25.12 4.70
N THR A 537 7.38 -25.42 4.65
CA THR A 537 7.93 -26.71 4.21
C THR A 537 8.04 -27.72 5.35
N GLU A 538 7.76 -27.32 6.58
CA GLU A 538 7.84 -28.18 7.75
C GLU A 538 6.60 -29.07 7.88
N THR A 539 6.83 -30.34 8.19
CA THR A 539 5.75 -31.28 8.49
C THR A 539 5.38 -31.19 9.97
N PRO A 540 4.08 -31.06 10.33
CA PRO A 540 3.66 -31.04 11.72
C PRO A 540 4.06 -32.34 12.45
N SER A 541 4.51 -32.19 13.70
CA SER A 541 4.84 -33.30 14.58
C SER A 541 3.61 -34.14 14.94
N ALA A 542 3.83 -35.35 15.48
CA ALA A 542 2.73 -36.21 15.94
C ALA A 542 1.90 -35.53 17.06
N GLU A 543 2.56 -34.81 17.96
CA GLU A 543 1.90 -34.07 19.04
C GLU A 543 1.03 -32.94 18.49
N GLU A 544 1.51 -32.16 17.52
CA GLU A 544 0.74 -31.07 16.91
C GLU A 544 -0.49 -31.59 16.16
N ARG A 545 -0.37 -32.72 15.45
CA ARG A 545 -1.52 -33.36 14.79
C ARG A 545 -2.57 -33.84 15.80
N ASP A 546 -2.13 -34.47 16.88
CA ASP A 546 -3.00 -34.93 17.96
C ASP A 546 -3.69 -33.75 18.65
N ARG A 547 -2.95 -32.66 18.89
CA ARG A 547 -3.49 -31.41 19.45
C ARG A 547 -4.52 -30.75 18.54
N LEU A 548 -4.26 -30.64 17.23
CA LEU A 548 -5.23 -30.14 16.26
C LEU A 548 -6.52 -30.97 16.27
N ASN A 549 -6.40 -32.29 16.30
CA ASN A 549 -7.56 -33.20 16.36
C ASN A 549 -8.39 -33.00 17.64
N ARG A 550 -7.75 -32.71 18.78
CA ARG A 550 -8.46 -32.37 20.02
C ARG A 550 -9.15 -31.02 19.92
N LEU A 551 -8.47 -29.99 19.40
CA LEU A 551 -9.03 -28.64 19.23
C LEU A 551 -10.27 -28.66 18.35
N LEU A 552 -10.24 -29.36 17.22
CA LEU A 552 -11.39 -29.43 16.29
C LEU A 552 -12.60 -30.19 16.87
N ARG A 553 -12.46 -30.85 18.02
CA ARG A 553 -13.58 -31.49 18.76
C ARG A 553 -14.16 -30.61 19.86
N THR A 554 -13.56 -29.43 20.11
CA THR A 554 -14.12 -28.44 21.03
C THR A 554 -14.98 -27.43 20.27
N VAL A 555 -15.56 -26.48 21.01
CA VAL A 555 -16.35 -25.39 20.43
C VAL A 555 -15.43 -24.19 20.22
N PRO A 556 -15.41 -23.57 19.03
CA PRO A 556 -14.63 -22.36 18.81
C PRO A 556 -15.18 -21.23 19.67
N VAL A 557 -14.29 -20.47 20.32
CA VAL A 557 -14.69 -19.30 21.11
C VAL A 557 -14.94 -18.10 20.21
N LYS A 558 -15.84 -17.21 20.63
CA LYS A 558 -16.06 -15.92 19.97
C LYS A 558 -15.09 -14.89 20.55
N PRO A 559 -14.50 -14.01 19.73
CA PRO A 559 -13.71 -12.89 20.24
C PRO A 559 -14.55 -12.03 21.20
N GLU A 560 -14.03 -11.84 22.42
CA GLU A 560 -14.71 -11.05 23.46
C GLU A 560 -14.35 -9.57 23.31
N LYS A 561 -15.37 -8.70 23.33
CA LYS A 561 -15.15 -7.24 23.31
C LYS A 561 -14.51 -6.79 24.61
N ILE A 562 -13.56 -5.86 24.49
CA ILE A 562 -12.88 -5.30 25.64
C ILE A 562 -13.70 -4.15 26.22
N ALA A 563 -14.28 -4.33 27.41
CA ALA A 563 -15.08 -3.32 28.08
C ALA A 563 -14.30 -2.00 28.27
N GLY A 564 -14.96 -0.86 28.01
CA GLY A 564 -14.39 0.48 28.14
C GLY A 564 -13.44 0.91 27.03
N VAL A 565 -13.13 0.04 26.06
CA VAL A 565 -12.18 0.33 24.97
C VAL A 565 -12.93 0.55 23.65
N PRO A 566 -12.66 1.64 22.91
CA PRO A 566 -13.21 1.85 21.58
C PRO A 566 -12.80 0.75 20.58
N GLU A 567 -13.68 0.40 19.65
CA GLU A 567 -13.32 -0.52 18.55
C GLU A 567 -12.39 0.14 17.54
N ILE A 568 -12.53 1.46 17.33
CA ILE A 568 -11.69 2.26 16.43
C ILE A 568 -11.20 3.48 17.19
N PHE A 569 -9.88 3.65 17.22
CA PHE A 569 -9.22 4.70 17.98
C PHE A 569 -9.11 6.00 17.17
N VAL A 570 -9.28 7.13 17.85
CA VAL A 570 -9.08 8.48 17.33
C VAL A 570 -8.23 9.22 18.35
N PHE A 571 -6.99 9.55 18.02
CA PHE A 571 -6.03 10.11 18.99
C PHE A 571 -6.56 11.36 19.70
N PRO A 572 -7.10 12.40 19.02
CA PRO A 572 -7.63 13.58 19.70
C PRO A 572 -8.84 13.31 20.61
N ARG A 573 -9.63 12.27 20.33
CA ARG A 573 -10.85 11.93 21.08
C ARG A 573 -10.55 11.01 22.26
N ASP A 574 -9.74 9.99 22.03
CA ASP A 574 -9.57 8.88 22.98
C ASP A 574 -8.29 8.99 23.81
N ILE A 575 -7.21 9.52 23.21
CA ILE A 575 -5.87 9.47 23.81
C ILE A 575 -5.47 10.83 24.39
N GLN A 576 -5.64 11.91 23.61
CA GLN A 576 -5.27 13.25 24.06
C GLN A 576 -5.93 13.64 25.39
N PRO A 577 -7.23 13.39 25.65
CA PRO A 577 -7.84 13.76 26.93
C PRO A 577 -7.25 13.02 28.14
N ILE A 578 -6.74 11.80 27.94
CA ILE A 578 -6.02 11.05 28.98
C ILE A 578 -4.68 11.73 29.26
N LEU A 579 -3.93 12.06 28.20
CA LEU A 579 -2.66 12.77 28.33
C LEU A 579 -2.84 14.15 28.97
N ASP A 580 -3.93 14.86 28.65
CA ASP A 580 -4.27 16.16 29.21
C ASP A 580 -4.39 16.11 30.74
N ARG A 581 -5.04 15.07 31.28
CA ARG A 581 -5.21 14.89 32.73
C ARG A 581 -3.90 14.57 33.44
N HIS A 582 -3.03 13.79 32.80
CA HIS A 582 -1.90 13.14 33.48
C HIS A 582 -0.54 13.77 33.18
N CYS A 583 -0.36 14.45 32.04
CA CYS A 583 0.96 14.85 31.55
C CYS A 583 1.10 16.37 31.35
N LEU A 584 0.01 17.10 31.12
CA LEU A 584 0.09 18.53 30.77
C LEU A 584 0.54 19.42 31.93
N LYS A 585 0.63 18.93 33.18
CA LYS A 585 1.28 19.68 34.27
C LYS A 585 2.75 20.04 33.97
N CYS A 586 3.43 19.22 33.16
CA CYS A 586 4.86 19.35 32.84
C CYS A 586 5.15 19.44 31.33
N HIS A 587 4.19 19.10 30.47
CA HIS A 587 4.38 19.04 29.01
C HIS A 587 3.32 19.85 28.24
N HIS A 588 3.41 21.17 28.32
CA HIS A 588 2.57 22.13 27.60
C HIS A 588 3.40 23.34 27.12
N HIS A 589 2.79 24.25 26.36
CA HIS A 589 3.49 25.39 25.75
C HIS A 589 4.17 26.35 26.76
N ASP A 590 3.75 26.38 28.03
CA ASP A 590 4.39 27.20 29.09
C ASP A 590 5.46 26.42 29.88
N ARG A 591 5.42 25.09 29.85
CA ARG A 591 6.36 24.21 30.54
C ARG A 591 6.62 22.98 29.69
N GLU A 592 7.81 22.92 29.10
CA GLU A 592 8.26 21.83 28.22
C GLU A 592 9.39 21.03 28.90
N GLU A 593 9.11 20.41 30.04
CA GLU A 593 10.11 19.55 30.70
C GLU A 593 10.52 18.40 29.77
N GLY A 594 11.81 18.04 29.79
CA GLY A 594 12.37 17.13 28.80
C GLY A 594 12.47 17.70 27.37
N GLY A 595 12.09 18.97 27.16
CA GLY A 595 12.28 19.68 25.89
C GLY A 595 11.24 19.39 24.81
N PHE A 596 9.99 19.10 25.19
CA PHE A 596 8.89 18.94 24.24
C PHE A 596 7.51 19.20 24.87
N ASN A 597 6.54 19.48 24.01
CA ASN A 597 5.15 19.75 24.33
C ASN A 597 4.28 18.57 23.85
N ILE A 598 3.40 18.06 24.71
CA ILE A 598 2.40 17.04 24.31
C ILE A 598 0.95 17.48 24.41
N SER A 599 0.70 18.79 24.47
CA SER A 599 -0.64 19.34 24.38
C SER A 599 -1.32 18.93 23.08
N GLY A 600 -2.65 18.88 23.13
CA GLY A 600 -3.49 18.66 21.96
C GLY A 600 -3.59 19.87 21.04
N ASP A 601 -2.83 20.94 21.31
CA ASP A 601 -2.88 22.17 20.52
C ASP A 601 -2.62 21.86 19.05
N TRP A 602 -3.25 22.63 18.17
CA TRP A 602 -3.21 22.43 16.74
C TRP A 602 -1.91 22.98 16.16
N ASN A 603 -1.16 22.11 15.47
CA ASN A 603 -0.15 22.53 14.51
C ASN A 603 -0.74 22.50 13.08
N PRO A 604 0.00 22.85 12.02
CA PRO A 604 -0.55 22.90 10.66
C PRO A 604 -1.24 21.62 10.17
N LEU A 605 -0.78 20.41 10.51
CA LEU A 605 -1.42 19.16 10.05
C LEU A 605 -2.07 18.34 11.18
N TYR A 606 -1.47 18.30 12.36
CA TYR A 606 -1.84 17.42 13.46
C TYR A 606 -1.96 18.21 14.77
N THR A 607 -1.95 17.51 15.91
CA THR A 607 -1.67 18.13 17.21
C THR A 607 -0.17 18.10 17.53
N PHE A 608 0.28 19.03 18.38
CA PHE A 608 1.66 19.05 18.88
C PHE A 608 2.06 17.73 19.51
N GLY A 609 1.23 17.20 20.41
CA GLY A 609 1.54 15.96 21.11
C GLY A 609 1.67 14.76 20.20
N TYR A 610 0.78 14.58 19.23
CA TYR A 610 0.90 13.45 18.31
C TYR A 610 2.23 13.49 17.54
N MET A 611 2.58 14.65 16.97
CA MET A 611 3.82 14.81 16.20
C MET A 611 5.08 14.66 17.05
N GLN A 612 5.12 15.31 18.22
CA GLN A 612 6.28 15.27 19.10
C GLN A 612 6.54 13.86 19.64
N MET A 613 5.49 13.11 19.98
CA MET A 613 5.60 11.71 20.42
C MET A 613 6.01 10.78 19.28
N SER A 614 5.46 10.98 18.08
CA SER A 614 5.82 10.23 16.86
C SER A 614 7.31 10.40 16.52
N TRP A 615 7.80 11.64 16.42
CA TRP A 615 9.21 11.92 16.12
C TRP A 615 10.19 11.46 17.22
N ARG A 616 9.73 11.40 18.48
CA ARG A 616 10.50 10.83 19.60
C ARG A 616 10.40 9.30 19.71
N LYS A 617 9.67 8.65 18.80
CA LYS A 617 9.50 7.19 18.75
C LYS A 617 8.92 6.65 20.05
N LEU A 618 7.85 7.27 20.54
CA LEU A 618 7.21 6.82 21.78
C LEU A 618 6.21 5.68 21.58
N PHE A 619 5.73 5.43 20.35
CA PHE A 619 4.61 4.50 20.10
C PHE A 619 5.02 3.02 20.01
N GLY A 620 6.23 2.71 19.51
CA GLY A 620 6.60 1.31 19.23
C GLY A 620 6.08 0.80 17.87
N ASP A 621 5.89 1.69 16.91
CA ASP A 621 5.43 1.37 15.55
C ASP A 621 6.59 1.10 14.57
N ASN A 622 6.27 0.60 13.37
CA ASN A 622 7.30 0.24 12.39
C ASN A 622 7.87 1.46 11.64
N ARG A 623 7.19 2.62 11.66
CA ARG A 623 7.65 3.85 10.99
C ARG A 623 7.93 3.63 9.49
N ASN A 624 7.04 2.90 8.81
CA ASN A 624 7.15 2.54 7.38
C ASN A 624 8.50 1.92 6.96
N ARG A 625 9.21 1.24 7.88
CA ARG A 625 10.47 0.56 7.53
C ARG A 625 10.19 -0.74 6.77
N SER A 626 11.13 -1.15 5.92
CA SER A 626 11.07 -2.44 5.21
C SER A 626 11.45 -3.60 6.14
N MET A 627 10.70 -3.75 7.23
CA MET A 627 10.84 -4.80 8.24
C MET A 627 9.46 -5.36 8.56
N GLY A 628 9.33 -6.67 8.75
CA GLY A 628 8.05 -7.32 9.08
C GLY A 628 8.12 -8.47 10.09
N ASN A 629 9.29 -9.10 10.28
CA ASN A 629 9.47 -10.22 11.21
C ASN A 629 10.19 -9.78 12.50
N PHE A 630 9.47 -9.01 13.31
CA PHE A 630 9.94 -8.55 14.61
C PHE A 630 10.15 -9.72 15.59
N ALA A 631 11.17 -9.61 16.44
CA ALA A 631 11.32 -10.52 17.57
C ALA A 631 10.26 -10.23 18.64
N PRO A 632 10.07 -11.15 19.60
CA PRO A 632 9.17 -10.92 20.70
C PRO A 632 9.46 -9.59 21.42
N TYR A 633 8.41 -8.82 21.74
CA TYR A 633 8.45 -7.50 22.40
C TYR A 633 9.15 -6.37 21.62
N GLU A 634 9.34 -6.49 20.30
CA GLU A 634 9.97 -5.42 19.49
C GLU A 634 8.97 -4.46 18.82
N ILE A 635 7.66 -4.66 18.96
CA ILE A 635 6.61 -3.84 18.30
C ILE A 635 5.40 -3.65 19.22
N GLY A 636 4.62 -2.60 18.97
CA GLY A 636 3.39 -2.29 19.68
C GLY A 636 3.67 -1.94 21.14
N THR A 637 2.78 -2.37 22.03
CA THR A 637 2.92 -2.18 23.47
C THR A 637 4.22 -2.77 24.03
N GLY A 638 4.74 -3.87 23.46
CA GLY A 638 5.99 -4.50 23.91
C GLY A 638 7.25 -3.64 23.74
N SER A 639 7.25 -2.69 22.79
CA SER A 639 8.38 -1.77 22.56
C SER A 639 8.04 -0.29 22.77
N SER A 640 6.83 0.01 23.23
CA SER A 640 6.36 1.37 23.44
C SER A 640 7.05 2.04 24.63
N ARG A 641 7.84 3.08 24.34
CA ARG A 641 8.43 3.93 25.39
C ARG A 641 7.36 4.74 26.13
N LEU A 642 6.25 5.10 25.46
CA LEU A 642 5.14 5.80 26.11
C LEU A 642 4.53 4.92 27.19
N LEU A 643 4.18 3.68 26.85
CA LEU A 643 3.56 2.76 27.80
C LEU A 643 4.48 2.48 28.99
N LYS A 644 5.77 2.23 28.73
CA LYS A 644 6.77 2.04 29.78
C LYS A 644 6.80 3.19 30.79
N LEU A 645 6.80 4.44 30.31
CA LEU A 645 6.79 5.63 31.18
C LEU A 645 5.49 5.73 32.01
N ILE A 646 4.36 5.34 31.43
CA ILE A 646 3.05 5.34 32.11
C ILE A 646 3.06 4.29 33.23
N GLU A 647 3.50 3.07 32.94
CA GLU A 647 3.51 1.94 33.89
C GLU A 647 4.55 2.12 35.00
N GLU A 648 5.71 2.72 34.71
CA GLU A 648 6.74 3.06 35.71
C GLU A 648 6.33 4.25 36.59
N GLY A 649 5.23 4.92 36.28
CA GLY A 649 4.73 6.07 37.02
C GLY A 649 5.66 7.28 36.91
N HIS A 650 6.04 7.65 35.69
CA HIS A 650 6.94 8.76 35.38
C HIS A 650 6.66 10.01 36.22
N GLU A 651 7.68 10.48 36.95
CA GLU A 651 7.61 11.63 37.88
C GLU A 651 6.47 11.53 38.92
N GLY A 652 6.15 10.30 39.34
CA GLY A 652 5.11 10.02 40.33
C GLY A 652 3.68 10.10 39.80
N VAL A 653 3.48 10.27 38.50
CA VAL A 653 2.15 10.27 37.87
C VAL A 653 1.58 8.85 37.91
N LYS A 654 0.37 8.69 38.46
CA LYS A 654 -0.36 7.41 38.46
C LYS A 654 -1.58 7.52 37.55
N MET A 655 -1.53 6.84 36.41
CA MET A 655 -2.66 6.75 35.48
C MET A 655 -3.55 5.56 35.86
N PRO A 656 -4.88 5.73 35.95
CA PRO A 656 -5.80 4.62 36.21
C PRO A 656 -5.74 3.55 35.12
N GLU A 657 -5.93 2.28 35.53
CA GLU A 657 -5.88 1.11 34.64
C GLU A 657 -6.86 1.23 33.45
N GLU A 658 -8.08 1.72 33.67
CA GLU A 658 -9.07 1.93 32.60
C GLU A 658 -8.57 2.85 31.48
N GLU A 659 -7.73 3.84 31.81
CA GLU A 659 -7.15 4.75 30.83
C GLU A 659 -5.89 4.16 30.17
N GLN A 660 -5.04 3.49 30.94
CA GLN A 660 -3.88 2.77 30.41
C GLN A 660 -4.30 1.73 29.37
N LYS A 661 -5.42 1.05 29.62
CA LYS A 661 -6.02 0.05 28.75
C LYS A 661 -6.41 0.63 27.38
N ILE A 662 -6.93 1.86 27.32
CA ILE A 662 -7.23 2.54 26.04
C ILE A 662 -5.93 2.81 25.28
N ILE A 663 -4.90 3.33 25.96
CA ILE A 663 -3.59 3.62 25.35
C ILE A 663 -2.94 2.34 24.82
N ARG A 664 -2.92 1.24 25.61
CA ARG A 664 -2.38 -0.05 25.17
C ARG A 664 -3.00 -0.52 23.86
N ASN A 665 -4.32 -0.55 23.79
CA ASN A 665 -5.01 -1.05 22.61
C ASN A 665 -4.85 -0.13 21.38
N TRP A 666 -4.71 1.18 21.58
CA TRP A 666 -4.38 2.12 20.50
C TRP A 666 -2.96 1.92 19.95
N LEU A 667 -1.97 1.65 20.80
CA LEU A 667 -0.60 1.36 20.37
C LEU A 667 -0.55 0.10 19.49
N ASP A 668 -1.22 -0.97 19.91
CA ASP A 668 -1.28 -2.24 19.13
C ASP A 668 -2.14 -2.13 17.85
N ALA A 669 -3.06 -1.15 17.80
CA ALA A 669 -3.84 -0.79 16.61
C ALA A 669 -3.03 -0.04 15.54
N GLY A 670 -1.76 0.31 15.81
CA GLY A 670 -0.88 1.03 14.89
C GLY A 670 -0.71 2.52 15.22
N ALA A 671 -1.17 2.98 16.39
CA ALA A 671 -1.01 4.35 16.88
C ALA A 671 -1.52 5.43 15.89
N ASN A 672 -2.66 5.17 15.27
CA ASN A 672 -3.28 6.07 14.29
C ASN A 672 -3.74 7.39 14.94
N TYR A 673 -3.60 8.49 14.20
CA TYR A 673 -4.14 9.80 14.55
C TYR A 673 -5.65 9.86 14.33
N SER A 674 -6.08 9.64 13.08
CA SER A 674 -7.50 9.57 12.72
C SER A 674 -7.98 8.13 12.68
N GLY A 675 -9.18 7.89 13.22
CA GLY A 675 -9.91 6.63 13.10
C GLY A 675 -10.87 6.57 11.90
N VAL A 676 -10.87 7.58 11.03
CA VAL A 676 -11.77 7.63 9.86
C VAL A 676 -11.02 8.18 8.65
N TYR A 677 -11.23 7.55 7.50
CA TYR A 677 -10.66 8.02 6.23
C TYR A 677 -11.24 9.34 5.73
N ALA A 678 -12.41 9.76 6.23
CA ALA A 678 -12.99 11.07 5.96
C ALA A 678 -12.14 12.25 6.50
N ALA A 679 -11.13 11.98 7.34
CA ALA A 679 -10.17 13.01 7.75
C ALA A 679 -9.15 13.37 6.64
N SER A 680 -8.98 12.50 5.64
CA SER A 680 -8.10 12.75 4.50
C SER A 680 -8.57 13.98 3.71
N GLY A 681 -7.70 14.97 3.57
CA GLY A 681 -8.02 16.23 2.88
C GLY A 681 -8.71 17.31 3.71
N CYS A 682 -8.95 17.10 5.01
CA CYS A 682 -9.67 18.05 5.87
C CYS A 682 -8.78 18.72 6.93
N GLY A 683 -8.91 20.05 7.04
CA GLY A 683 -8.39 20.91 8.11
C GLY A 683 -6.91 20.82 8.42
N GLY A 684 -6.11 20.53 7.40
CA GLY A 684 -4.67 20.69 7.38
C GLY A 684 -4.26 22.00 6.68
N LEU A 685 -3.07 22.50 7.00
CA LEU A 685 -2.36 23.55 6.26
C LEU A 685 -1.08 22.95 5.69
N GLY A 686 -0.94 22.96 4.37
CA GLY A 686 0.17 22.38 3.61
C GLY A 686 -0.03 20.93 3.17
N TYR A 687 -1.19 20.66 2.54
CA TYR A 687 -1.64 19.35 2.06
C TYR A 687 -1.10 18.95 0.69
N TYR A 688 -0.85 17.64 0.48
CA TYR A 688 -0.36 17.08 -0.78
C TYR A 688 -1.43 16.32 -1.59
N ILE A 689 -2.07 16.96 -2.59
CA ILE A 689 -2.77 16.22 -3.66
C ILE A 689 -1.74 15.83 -4.72
N ALA A 690 -1.64 14.54 -5.03
CA ALA A 690 -0.73 14.03 -6.08
C ALA A 690 0.71 14.58 -5.94
N HIS A 691 1.24 14.58 -4.72
CA HIS A 691 2.56 15.10 -4.34
C HIS A 691 2.76 16.62 -4.55
N LYS A 692 1.69 17.39 -4.71
CA LYS A 692 1.76 18.85 -4.82
C LYS A 692 1.08 19.50 -3.63
N ASN A 693 1.75 20.50 -3.06
CA ASN A 693 1.17 21.31 -2.01
C ASN A 693 0.05 22.19 -2.61
N ILE A 694 -1.21 21.93 -2.25
CA ILE A 694 -2.38 22.59 -2.84
C ILE A 694 -3.19 23.45 -1.86
N GLN A 695 -3.08 23.19 -0.55
CA GLN A 695 -3.67 24.01 0.51
C GLN A 695 -2.56 24.89 1.09
N ASN A 696 -2.11 25.86 0.30
CA ASN A 696 -1.02 26.73 0.67
C ASN A 696 -1.51 28.08 1.24
N ASP A 697 -0.65 28.65 2.05
CA ASP A 697 -0.77 29.96 2.66
C ASP A 697 -0.13 31.06 1.81
N ALA A 698 0.55 30.72 0.71
CA ALA A 698 1.32 31.66 -0.09
C ALA A 698 0.49 32.86 -0.61
N ASP A 699 -0.79 32.62 -0.91
CA ASP A 699 -1.70 33.63 -1.45
C ASP A 699 -2.43 34.48 -0.38
N TRP A 700 -2.19 34.25 0.91
CA TRP A 700 -2.83 35.06 1.96
C TRP A 700 -2.17 36.44 2.07
N PRO A 701 -2.97 37.52 2.28
CA PRO A 701 -2.42 38.86 2.42
C PRO A 701 -1.51 39.01 3.65
N GLU A 702 -1.66 38.16 4.66
CA GLU A 702 -0.80 38.13 5.85
C GLU A 702 0.56 37.44 5.63
N THR A 703 0.72 36.66 4.57
CA THR A 703 1.89 35.78 4.38
C THR A 703 3.16 36.55 4.12
N GLU A 704 3.26 37.33 3.04
CA GLU A 704 4.50 38.06 2.74
C GLU A 704 4.90 39.06 3.84
N PRO A 705 3.97 39.82 4.45
CA PRO A 705 4.30 40.66 5.61
C PRO A 705 4.89 39.89 6.80
N SER A 706 4.37 38.70 7.11
CA SER A 706 4.91 37.82 8.14
C SER A 706 6.31 37.30 7.78
N ARG A 707 6.50 36.84 6.53
CA ARG A 707 7.82 36.38 6.03
C ARG A 707 8.86 37.48 6.14
N ASP A 708 8.50 38.70 5.75
CA ASP A 708 9.37 39.87 5.85
C ASP A 708 9.71 40.22 7.30
N ALA A 709 8.77 40.09 8.24
CA ALA A 709 9.05 40.24 9.67
C ALA A 709 10.04 39.16 10.16
N ILE A 710 9.85 37.89 9.80
CA ILE A 710 10.77 36.81 10.18
C ILE A 710 12.17 37.03 9.58
N ARG A 711 12.27 37.45 8.32
CA ARG A 711 13.55 37.81 7.68
C ARG A 711 14.27 38.94 8.40
N ARG A 712 13.54 39.97 8.84
CA ARG A 712 14.13 41.10 9.58
C ARG A 712 14.60 40.69 10.98
N ARG A 713 13.81 39.87 11.69
CA ARG A 713 13.95 39.67 13.14
C ARG A 713 14.67 38.38 13.52
N CYS A 714 14.58 37.34 12.69
CA CYS A 714 15.09 36.00 13.01
C CYS A 714 16.28 35.59 12.15
N ASP A 715 16.25 35.85 10.84
CA ASP A 715 17.31 35.42 9.92
C ASP A 715 18.73 35.91 10.27
N PRO A 716 18.94 37.12 10.82
CA PRO A 716 20.29 37.54 11.23
C PRO A 716 20.97 36.58 12.21
N CYS A 717 20.22 35.82 13.01
CA CYS A 717 20.76 34.80 13.93
C CYS A 717 20.64 33.37 13.39
N HIS A 718 19.57 33.10 12.63
CA HIS A 718 19.19 31.74 12.22
C HIS A 718 19.67 31.37 10.82
N CYS A 719 20.00 32.36 10.00
CA CYS A 719 20.42 32.21 8.61
C CYS A 719 21.31 33.38 8.12
N PRO A 720 22.43 33.69 8.81
CA PRO A 720 23.17 34.93 8.58
C PRO A 720 23.87 35.02 7.22
N THR A 721 24.18 33.90 6.56
CA THR A 721 24.90 33.89 5.28
C THR A 721 24.02 33.55 4.09
N GLU A 722 24.36 34.06 2.89
CA GLU A 722 23.70 33.70 1.63
C GLU A 722 23.81 32.20 1.30
N ALA A 723 24.85 31.52 1.81
CA ALA A 723 24.98 30.08 1.68
C ALA A 723 23.97 29.34 2.58
N GLU A 724 23.77 29.79 3.83
CA GLU A 724 22.76 29.23 4.72
C GLU A 724 21.33 29.51 4.21
N LYS A 725 21.09 30.67 3.61
CA LYS A 725 19.80 30.99 2.95
C LYS A 725 19.50 30.03 1.80
N LYS A 726 20.54 29.54 1.11
CA LYS A 726 20.43 28.52 0.06
C LYS A 726 20.27 27.10 0.61
N ILE A 727 20.79 26.79 1.80
CA ILE A 727 20.50 25.51 2.51
C ILE A 727 19.03 25.48 2.96
N GLY A 728 18.50 26.63 3.38
CA GLY A 728 17.10 26.84 3.76
C GLY A 728 16.12 26.90 2.59
N ASN A 729 16.56 26.76 1.33
CA ASN A 729 15.65 26.83 0.19
C ASN A 729 14.84 25.53 -0.03
N TYR A 730 13.60 25.52 0.45
CA TYR A 730 12.38 25.16 -0.31
C TYR A 730 12.33 23.85 -1.13
N SER A 731 13.05 22.77 -0.79
CA SER A 731 12.87 21.46 -1.49
C SER A 731 13.31 20.21 -0.74
N LEU A 732 13.63 20.30 0.56
CA LEU A 732 14.10 19.14 1.32
C LEU A 732 13.00 18.66 2.24
N VAL A 733 12.22 17.68 1.76
CA VAL A 733 11.28 16.87 2.54
C VAL A 733 11.96 16.48 3.85
N THR A 734 11.52 17.08 4.95
CA THR A 734 12.26 17.01 6.23
C THR A 734 12.04 15.66 6.91
N GLU A 735 11.03 14.90 6.47
CA GLU A 735 10.71 13.56 6.99
C GLU A 735 11.84 12.54 6.76
N TYR A 736 12.54 12.57 5.62
CA TYR A 736 13.51 11.50 5.29
C TYR A 736 14.88 11.65 5.97
N LYS A 737 15.24 12.80 6.55
CA LYS A 737 16.64 13.10 6.93
C LYS A 737 16.89 13.36 8.41
N THR A 738 15.88 13.56 9.25
CA THR A 738 16.11 13.70 10.71
C THR A 738 16.57 12.38 11.35
N VAL A 739 16.24 11.23 10.75
CA VAL A 739 16.62 9.89 11.24
C VAL A 739 17.93 9.37 10.64
N TYR A 740 18.29 9.78 9.41
CA TYR A 740 19.40 9.18 8.64
C TYR A 740 20.62 10.11 8.42
N TRP A 741 20.56 11.38 8.82
CA TRP A 741 21.68 12.32 8.69
C TRP A 741 22.08 12.86 10.07
N PRO A 742 23.37 13.00 10.40
CA PRO A 742 23.80 13.59 11.67
C PRO A 742 23.13 14.95 11.90
N PRO A 743 22.92 15.37 13.17
CA PRO A 743 22.16 16.58 13.50
C PRO A 743 22.69 17.75 12.69
N GLN A 744 21.96 18.14 11.65
CA GLN A 744 22.42 19.23 10.82
C GLN A 744 22.45 20.47 11.69
N LYS A 745 23.56 21.23 11.62
CA LYS A 745 23.73 22.56 12.23
C LYS A 745 22.74 23.60 11.69
N ASN A 746 21.71 23.18 10.95
CA ASN A 746 20.71 24.05 10.37
C ASN A 746 19.94 24.74 11.50
N ARG A 747 20.02 26.08 11.55
CA ARG A 747 19.31 26.92 12.52
C ARG A 747 18.07 27.57 11.90
N TYR A 748 17.74 27.23 10.66
CA TYR A 748 16.65 27.82 9.90
C TYR A 748 15.29 27.74 10.62
N VAL A 749 14.59 28.87 10.61
CA VAL A 749 13.20 29.03 11.07
C VAL A 749 12.32 28.98 9.83
N VAL A 750 11.33 28.09 9.81
CA VAL A 750 10.37 28.05 8.70
C VAL A 750 9.56 29.34 8.67
N HIS A 751 9.37 29.89 7.48
CA HIS A 751 8.66 31.15 7.30
C HIS A 751 7.15 30.96 7.08
N ASP A 752 6.78 29.75 6.61
CA ASP A 752 5.47 29.45 6.09
C ASP A 752 4.87 28.25 6.88
N MET A 753 3.56 28.19 7.04
CA MET A 753 2.86 27.07 7.70
C MET A 753 2.75 25.85 6.82
N CYS A 754 2.83 26.02 5.50
CA CYS A 754 2.62 24.96 4.54
C CYS A 754 3.91 24.28 4.06
N GLU A 755 5.07 24.77 4.47
CA GLU A 755 6.34 24.29 3.95
C GLU A 755 7.11 23.40 4.91
N GLU A 756 7.76 22.39 4.33
CA GLU A 756 8.65 21.47 5.04
C GLU A 756 10.10 21.92 4.89
N SER A 757 10.67 22.49 5.95
CA SER A 757 12.09 22.79 6.01
C SER A 757 12.57 23.10 7.43
N GLY A 758 13.88 22.93 7.65
CA GLY A 758 14.58 23.46 8.82
C GLY A 758 14.57 22.60 10.08
N ARG A 759 15.31 23.09 11.09
CA ARG A 759 15.34 22.52 12.45
C ARG A 759 14.11 22.93 13.26
N TYR A 760 13.60 24.13 13.04
CA TYR A 760 12.38 24.64 13.66
C TYR A 760 11.21 24.48 12.68
N ASN A 761 10.78 23.23 12.50
CA ASN A 761 9.79 22.82 11.51
C ASN A 761 8.39 23.41 11.83
N ARG A 762 7.53 23.54 10.80
CA ARG A 762 6.16 24.06 10.89
C ARG A 762 5.30 23.39 11.96
N HIS A 763 5.52 22.11 12.26
CA HIS A 763 4.78 21.38 13.29
C HIS A 763 5.20 21.72 14.73
N GLU A 764 6.29 22.48 14.91
CA GLU A 764 6.82 22.83 16.23
C GLU A 764 6.64 24.29 16.62
N ILE A 765 6.40 25.18 15.66
CA ILE A 765 6.45 26.62 15.92
C ILE A 765 5.11 27.34 15.78
N TRP A 766 4.16 26.78 15.01
CA TRP A 766 2.85 27.36 14.75
C TRP A 766 1.80 26.72 15.65
N ASN A 767 1.28 27.47 16.63
CA ASN A 767 0.15 27.07 17.47
C ASN A 767 -1.12 27.73 16.97
N LEU A 768 -2.04 26.93 16.41
CA LEU A 768 -3.28 27.40 15.81
C LEU A 768 -4.48 27.31 16.76
N SER A 769 -4.32 26.63 17.91
CA SER A 769 -5.29 26.69 19.01
C SER A 769 -5.19 28.03 19.74
N TYR A 770 -3.96 28.45 20.00
CA TYR A 770 -3.62 29.68 20.72
C TYR A 770 -2.50 30.41 19.96
N PRO A 771 -2.83 31.27 18.98
CA PRO A 771 -1.87 31.94 18.11
C PRO A 771 -0.70 32.61 18.83
N GLU A 772 -0.98 33.31 19.92
CA GLU A 772 -0.01 34.00 20.78
C GLU A 772 0.97 33.05 21.49
N LYS A 773 0.62 31.77 21.60
CA LYS A 773 1.45 30.72 22.22
C LYS A 773 2.43 30.07 21.24
N SER A 774 2.43 30.49 19.98
CA SER A 774 3.37 30.04 18.94
C SER A 774 4.83 30.33 19.31
N LYS A 775 5.73 29.35 19.13
CA LYS A 775 7.15 29.50 19.51
C LYS A 775 7.86 30.59 18.71
N VAL A 776 7.45 30.81 17.47
CA VAL A 776 7.98 31.88 16.61
C VAL A 776 7.73 33.28 17.17
N LEU A 777 6.67 33.46 17.98
CA LEU A 777 6.38 34.70 18.69
C LEU A 777 7.03 34.71 20.07
N ARG A 778 6.89 33.60 20.82
CA ARG A 778 7.30 33.55 22.22
C ARG A 778 8.79 33.41 22.45
N ALA A 779 9.53 32.69 21.60
CA ALA A 779 10.98 32.58 21.74
C ALA A 779 11.70 33.96 21.65
N PRO A 780 11.36 34.84 20.69
CA PRO A 780 11.92 36.19 20.58
C PRO A 780 11.31 37.25 21.51
N LEU A 781 10.11 37.02 22.05
CA LEU A 781 9.48 37.93 23.01
C LEU A 781 10.17 37.86 24.38
N SER A 782 10.33 39.02 25.02
CA SER A 782 10.92 39.12 26.35
C SER A 782 10.04 38.48 27.44
N LYS A 783 10.67 38.04 28.53
CA LYS A 783 9.95 37.38 29.64
C LYS A 783 8.95 38.29 30.35
N GLU A 784 9.20 39.59 30.34
CA GLU A 784 8.33 40.62 30.96
C GLU A 784 6.93 40.63 30.33
N PHE A 785 6.84 40.33 29.04
CA PHE A 785 5.58 40.34 28.27
C PHE A 785 5.08 38.92 27.94
N GLY A 786 5.44 37.92 28.76
CA GLY A 786 4.95 36.53 28.61
C GLY A 786 5.69 35.68 27.57
N GLY A 787 6.79 36.23 27.00
CA GLY A 787 7.70 35.49 26.13
C GLY A 787 8.62 34.53 26.90
N LEU A 788 9.34 33.69 26.17
CA LEU A 788 10.33 32.76 26.72
C LEU A 788 11.72 33.41 26.87
N GLY A 789 11.96 34.56 26.21
CA GLY A 789 13.25 35.27 26.23
C GLY A 789 14.42 34.44 25.70
N LYS A 790 14.16 33.42 24.86
CA LYS A 790 15.17 32.47 24.39
C LYS A 790 16.14 33.11 23.40
N CYS A 791 15.62 33.97 22.50
CA CYS A 791 16.48 34.66 21.54
C CYS A 791 17.34 35.71 22.24
N GLU A 792 16.77 36.49 23.17
CA GLU A 792 17.53 37.47 23.97
C GLU A 792 18.66 36.81 24.76
N ALA A 793 18.40 35.67 25.40
CA ALA A 793 19.42 34.91 26.10
C ALA A 793 20.54 34.39 25.18
N ALA A 794 20.25 34.15 23.90
CA ALA A 794 21.21 33.63 22.93
C ALA A 794 21.98 34.74 22.18
N SER A 795 21.33 35.87 21.87
CA SER A 795 21.90 36.96 21.06
C SER A 795 22.36 38.16 21.89
N GLY A 796 21.92 38.29 23.14
CA GLY A 796 22.10 39.47 23.98
C GLY A 796 21.22 40.66 23.58
N GLN A 797 20.28 40.49 22.65
CA GLN A 797 19.40 41.55 22.17
C GLN A 797 17.93 41.17 22.32
N LYS A 798 17.12 42.10 22.85
CA LYS A 798 15.65 41.98 22.82
C LYS A 798 15.21 41.99 21.36
N VAL A 799 14.64 40.87 20.90
CA VAL A 799 14.05 40.80 19.56
C VAL A 799 12.72 41.55 19.61
N PHE A 800 11.70 41.05 20.31
CA PHE A 800 10.47 41.81 20.56
C PHE A 800 10.48 42.39 21.97
N ALA A 801 10.34 43.71 22.07
CA ALA A 801 10.29 44.39 23.37
C ALA A 801 9.01 44.03 24.12
N ASP A 802 7.87 44.11 23.44
CA ASP A 802 6.53 43.79 23.93
C ASP A 802 5.65 43.23 22.78
N THR A 803 4.38 42.97 23.08
CA THR A 803 3.41 42.45 22.11
C THR A 803 2.88 43.50 21.12
N ASN A 804 3.18 44.79 21.29
CA ASN A 804 2.77 45.86 20.37
C ASN A 804 3.80 46.10 19.25
N ASP A 805 4.95 45.41 19.28
CA ASP A 805 5.93 45.46 18.19
C ASP A 805 5.25 45.19 16.83
N PRO A 806 5.44 46.06 15.82
CA PRO A 806 4.78 45.90 14.53
C PRO A 806 5.07 44.56 13.85
N ASP A 807 6.30 44.06 13.95
CA ASP A 807 6.71 42.78 13.34
C ASP A 807 6.12 41.59 14.11
N TYR A 808 6.00 41.69 15.43
CA TYR A 808 5.25 40.71 16.24
C TYR A 808 3.78 40.61 15.77
N GLN A 809 3.14 41.76 15.56
CA GLN A 809 1.73 41.82 15.14
C GLN A 809 1.51 41.27 13.72
N LEU A 810 2.47 41.45 12.80
CA LEU A 810 2.40 40.86 11.46
C LEU A 810 2.42 39.32 11.53
N ILE A 811 3.33 38.75 12.31
CA ILE A 811 3.43 37.29 12.49
C ILE A 811 2.19 36.75 13.21
N LEU A 812 1.70 37.43 14.25
CA LEU A 812 0.49 37.01 14.97
C LEU A 812 -0.75 36.98 14.06
N LYS A 813 -0.95 38.01 13.23
CA LYS A 813 -2.07 38.07 12.27
C LYS A 813 -2.04 36.90 11.28
N TYR A 814 -0.85 36.52 10.82
CA TYR A 814 -0.66 35.38 9.95
C TYR A 814 -1.04 34.05 10.62
N ILE A 815 -0.67 33.86 11.90
CA ILE A 815 -1.07 32.67 12.66
C ILE A 815 -2.58 32.65 12.92
N GLN A 816 -3.17 33.79 13.28
CA GLN A 816 -4.62 33.94 13.44
C GLN A 816 -5.36 33.67 12.13
N ARG A 817 -4.80 34.04 10.99
CA ARG A 817 -5.33 33.69 9.67
C ARG A 817 -5.37 32.17 9.48
N GLY A 818 -4.31 31.46 9.88
CA GLY A 818 -4.27 29.99 9.88
C GLY A 818 -5.32 29.35 10.79
N ARG A 819 -5.53 29.89 11.99
CA ARG A 819 -6.63 29.47 12.89
C ARG A 819 -7.99 29.67 12.23
N ARG A 820 -8.27 30.87 11.69
CA ARG A 820 -9.53 31.15 10.96
C ARG A 820 -9.74 30.21 9.79
N TYR A 821 -8.69 29.89 9.03
CA TYR A 821 -8.79 28.92 7.93
C TYR A 821 -9.31 27.56 8.42
N ILE A 822 -8.74 27.03 9.51
CA ILE A 822 -9.18 25.74 10.06
C ILE A 822 -10.60 25.79 10.62
N LEU A 823 -11.03 26.93 11.19
CA LEU A 823 -12.35 27.07 11.82
C LEU A 823 -13.48 27.39 10.83
N GLU A 824 -13.17 28.17 9.79
CA GLU A 824 -14.18 28.81 8.94
C GLU A 824 -14.15 28.31 7.49
N GLU A 825 -13.01 27.78 7.02
CA GLU A 825 -12.80 27.43 5.61
C GLU A 825 -12.51 25.94 5.36
N ASP A 826 -11.84 25.26 6.29
CA ASP A 826 -11.46 23.85 6.15
C ASP A 826 -11.42 23.17 7.52
N ASN A 827 -12.57 22.65 7.94
CA ASN A 827 -12.76 22.11 9.28
C ASN A 827 -11.85 20.92 9.57
N ARG A 828 -11.04 21.02 10.62
CA ARG A 828 -10.26 19.89 11.12
C ARG A 828 -11.13 18.86 11.81
N PHE A 829 -10.93 17.59 11.44
CA PHE A 829 -11.64 16.46 12.02
C PHE A 829 -11.55 16.38 13.56
N SER A 830 -10.47 16.89 14.15
CA SER A 830 -10.26 16.94 15.60
C SER A 830 -11.13 17.97 16.35
N MET A 831 -11.95 18.78 15.66
CA MET A 831 -12.78 19.83 16.28
C MET A 831 -14.13 19.33 16.81
N LEU A 832 -14.49 18.07 16.58
CA LEU A 832 -15.82 17.53 16.91
C LEU A 832 -16.08 17.33 18.41
N HIS A 833 -15.09 17.53 19.28
CA HIS A 833 -15.21 17.33 20.72
C HIS A 833 -14.71 18.54 21.52
N PRO A 834 -15.45 18.99 22.56
CA PRO A 834 -14.99 20.03 23.47
C PRO A 834 -13.65 19.63 24.11
N SER A 835 -12.62 20.44 23.91
CA SER A 835 -11.27 20.20 24.44
C SER A 835 -10.62 21.53 24.80
N PRO A 836 -9.93 21.63 25.95
CA PRO A 836 -9.13 22.82 26.28
C PRO A 836 -7.98 23.05 25.29
N ASN A 837 -7.70 22.08 24.42
CA ASN A 837 -6.69 22.21 23.37
C ASN A 837 -7.22 22.84 22.08
N ASN A 838 -8.51 23.13 21.94
CA ASN A 838 -9.08 23.67 20.69
C ASN A 838 -9.02 25.20 20.58
N GLY A 839 -8.58 25.88 21.63
CA GLY A 839 -8.67 27.34 21.73
C GLY A 839 -9.96 27.80 22.40
N PRO A 840 -10.19 29.13 22.46
CA PRO A 840 -11.34 29.72 23.13
C PRO A 840 -12.64 29.73 22.30
N ASP A 841 -12.51 29.63 20.96
CA ASP A 841 -13.60 29.50 19.99
C ASP A 841 -13.75 28.03 19.59
#